data_AF-A0A409W2P3-F1
#
_entry.id   AF-A0A409W2P3-F1
#
_cell.length_a   1.000
_cell.length_b   1.000
_cell.length_c   1.000
_cell.angle_alpha   90.00
_cell.angle_beta   90.00
_cell.angle_gamma   90.00
#
_symmetry.space_group_name_H-M   'P 1'
#
loop_
_entity.id
_entity.type
_entity.pdbx_description
1 polymer ?
#
loop_
_entity_poly.entity_id
_entity_poly.type
_entity_poly.pdbx_seq_one_letter_code
_entity_poly.pdbx_strand_id
1 'polypeptide(L)'
;MSLSHNAFLRSSLPVGQNVVKNIIFKASTIVFSFVVARLFAFIAFRNEDYISSLMFGESLIQKLFFVRSRKFNSQALLVTAFAIVMVGAGFYDTVLWALDSPGYVTKTQQVNAGQLSAHMVDNPGYLVFLSNPQHDLATISLNDTFGTNLYAPGLNFTLPGINAIGIPETVPAVVPLSLSVPPSIWLDSEGWAVGLDNTMMFTTDMNTTATACFPDNVGSGEQAWRCHIRNTDALALFDNPMGRPQIWWDVNTSEFLAPSRRDNPWQSLETGGDTAMMKQVFTLTKGSRRHTFLQTTLKAVMISRVPVLLDDSEITDFIRKTWTTTPPGTALPSAAQNLVNLVIDAKNNLTSLTFGSFISIGNTSVMSYSTDYLNIENSADESIFYSSLRFVSTTISLLRSEIVFDPPKPLSTCDQPYSNIATGGVVNSVNCYSAYLSNVTDQSQGSSRFLGTIDTSSVVILSGILGDGTKNTSDSALDPEGIAWYSENTDKVDQLLLSRGLILGGERADVKVNVQHNEAAISYLQLLLILLPPFFAIVILAITFRQPMSYYNSSFFAAVCATTHVANTSCEKVGNIHQPPDIILKSKGTHVFLGTPDGEIITIVGQEQDTDELVHVDEEPLLSNTESDQSLGEKPVNDVEAGLATRTY
;
A
#
# COMPACT_ATOMS: atom_id res chain seq x y z
N MET A 1 30.35 8.08 -13.44
CA MET A 1 31.10 6.83 -13.22
C MET A 1 30.21 5.90 -12.42
N SER A 2 29.53 4.96 -13.09
CA SER A 2 28.66 4.00 -12.42
C SER A 2 29.51 2.91 -11.75
N LEU A 3 29.41 2.78 -10.43
CA LEU A 3 29.87 1.54 -9.79
C LEU A 3 28.96 0.39 -10.26
N SER A 4 29.56 -0.76 -10.51
CA SER A 4 28.83 -1.99 -10.80
C SER A 4 27.83 -2.30 -9.68
N HIS A 5 26.68 -2.89 -10.03
CA HIS A 5 25.68 -3.35 -9.07
C HIS A 5 26.20 -4.55 -8.25
N ASN A 6 27.10 -4.27 -7.30
CA ASN A 6 27.72 -5.27 -6.44
C ASN A 6 26.71 -5.80 -5.42
N ALA A 7 26.03 -6.89 -5.77
CA ALA A 7 25.05 -7.58 -4.94
C ALA A 7 25.57 -7.91 -3.53
N PHE A 8 26.89 -8.02 -3.34
CA PHE A 8 27.54 -8.22 -2.05
C PHE A 8 27.35 -7.06 -1.05
N LEU A 9 27.28 -5.82 -1.54
CA LEU A 9 27.12 -4.61 -0.71
C LEU A 9 25.65 -4.26 -0.47
N ARG A 10 24.77 -4.54 -1.43
CA ARG A 10 23.34 -4.21 -1.36
C ARG A 10 22.64 -5.06 -0.29
N SER A 11 21.89 -4.43 0.61
CA SER A 11 20.97 -5.14 1.51
C SER A 11 19.94 -5.96 0.71
N SER A 12 19.88 -7.28 0.96
CA SER A 12 19.17 -8.24 0.10
C SER A 12 18.44 -9.34 0.88
N LEU A 13 18.96 -9.72 2.06
CA LEU A 13 18.40 -10.77 2.90
C LEU A 13 17.39 -10.15 3.89
N PRO A 14 16.08 -10.44 3.80
CA PRO A 14 15.09 -9.86 4.70
C PRO A 14 15.20 -10.42 6.12
N VAL A 15 15.09 -9.54 7.11
CA VAL A 15 15.14 -9.83 8.56
C VAL A 15 13.87 -9.31 9.27
N GLY A 16 12.89 -8.82 8.49
CA GLY A 16 11.63 -8.26 8.98
C GLY A 16 11.82 -6.89 9.63
N GLN A 17 12.28 -6.84 10.88
CA GLN A 17 12.29 -5.64 11.72
C GLN A 17 13.70 -5.17 12.11
N ASN A 18 13.86 -3.84 12.19
CA ASN A 18 15.08 -3.18 12.68
C ASN A 18 15.48 -3.62 14.10
N VAL A 19 14.52 -4.04 14.94
CA VAL A 19 14.79 -4.55 16.29
C VAL A 19 15.62 -5.84 16.23
N VAL A 20 15.25 -6.79 15.36
CA VAL A 20 15.97 -8.06 15.17
C VAL A 20 17.38 -7.79 14.63
N LYS A 21 17.49 -6.88 13.65
CA LYS A 21 18.76 -6.42 13.09
C LYS A 21 19.70 -5.81 14.14
N ASN A 22 19.17 -4.93 15.01
CA ASN A 22 19.90 -4.33 16.13
C ASN A 22 20.38 -5.38 17.14
N ILE A 23 19.54 -6.37 17.49
CA ILE A 23 19.92 -7.49 18.37
C ILE A 23 21.09 -8.29 17.78
N ILE A 24 21.05 -8.61 16.48
CA ILE A 24 22.13 -9.33 15.78
C ILE A 24 23.44 -8.51 15.78
N PHE A 25 23.36 -7.21 15.45
CA PHE A 25 24.53 -6.33 15.42
C PHE A 25 25.17 -6.19 16.81
N LYS A 26 24.35 -6.04 17.87
CA LYS A 26 24.85 -6.00 19.26
C LYS A 26 25.41 -7.32 19.75
N ALA A 27 24.80 -8.46 19.40
CA ALA A 27 25.34 -9.78 19.72
C ALA A 27 26.74 -9.96 19.12
N SER A 28 26.92 -9.62 17.83
CA SER A 28 28.24 -9.66 17.17
C SER A 28 29.25 -8.70 17.83
N THR A 29 28.81 -7.50 18.23
CA THR A 29 29.62 -6.50 18.96
C THR A 29 30.09 -6.98 20.33
N ILE A 30 29.24 -7.67 21.10
CA ILE A 30 29.59 -8.26 22.40
C ILE A 30 30.61 -9.40 22.20
N VAL A 31 30.40 -10.26 21.20
CA VAL A 31 31.37 -11.33 20.87
C VAL A 31 32.71 -10.74 20.40
N PHE A 32 32.71 -9.67 19.60
CA PHE A 32 33.93 -8.99 19.16
C PHE A 32 34.67 -8.33 20.33
N SER A 33 33.92 -7.74 21.27
CA SER A 33 34.46 -7.18 22.51
C SER A 33 35.15 -8.24 23.37
N PHE A 34 34.54 -9.41 23.52
CA PHE A 34 35.14 -10.57 24.21
C PHE A 34 36.39 -11.10 23.49
N VAL A 35 36.34 -11.17 22.15
CA VAL A 35 37.48 -11.54 21.28
C VAL A 35 38.67 -10.61 21.51
N VAL A 36 38.46 -9.29 21.51
CA VAL A 36 39.51 -8.30 21.76
C VAL A 36 40.09 -8.46 23.17
N ALA A 37 39.24 -8.55 24.20
CA ALA A 37 39.69 -8.73 25.58
C ALA A 37 40.53 -10.02 25.75
N ARG A 38 40.09 -11.15 25.17
CA ARG A 38 40.84 -12.41 25.23
C ARG A 38 42.13 -12.40 24.41
N LEU A 39 42.14 -11.74 23.25
CA LEU A 39 43.34 -11.59 22.43
C LEU A 39 44.44 -10.79 23.15
N PHE A 40 44.09 -9.62 23.69
CA PHE A 40 45.06 -8.80 24.42
C PHE A 40 45.52 -9.44 25.73
N ALA A 41 44.64 -10.14 26.46
CA ALA A 41 45.05 -10.94 27.62
C ALA A 41 46.04 -12.06 27.25
N PHE A 42 45.84 -12.75 26.13
CA PHE A 42 46.78 -13.76 25.63
C PHE A 42 48.14 -13.17 25.23
N ILE A 43 48.14 -11.99 24.59
CA ILE A 43 49.38 -11.28 24.23
C ILE A 43 50.12 -10.80 25.48
N ALA A 44 49.42 -10.22 26.45
CA ALA A 44 50.02 -9.80 27.72
C ALA A 44 50.63 -10.97 28.49
N PHE A 45 49.93 -12.11 28.57
CA PHE A 45 50.47 -13.34 29.14
C PHE A 45 51.74 -13.82 28.42
N ARG A 46 51.72 -13.87 27.08
CA ARG A 46 52.86 -14.35 26.27
C ARG A 46 54.07 -13.40 26.28
N ASN A 47 53.86 -12.13 26.64
CA ASN A 47 54.92 -11.14 26.87
C ASN A 47 55.30 -11.02 28.37
N GLU A 48 54.75 -11.85 29.25
CA GLU A 48 54.92 -11.82 30.72
C GLU A 48 54.46 -10.50 31.40
N ASP A 49 53.76 -9.63 30.66
CA ASP A 49 53.34 -8.26 31.00
C ASP A 49 52.11 -8.22 31.95
N TYR A 50 52.26 -8.83 33.14
CA TYR A 50 51.20 -8.97 34.15
C TYR A 50 50.52 -7.63 34.52
N ILE A 51 51.30 -6.55 34.65
CA ILE A 51 50.80 -5.21 34.97
C ILE A 51 49.89 -4.66 33.85
N SER A 52 50.21 -4.94 32.58
CA SER A 52 49.36 -4.56 31.45
C SER A 52 48.02 -5.31 31.47
N SER A 53 48.05 -6.59 31.85
CA SER A 53 46.86 -7.45 31.98
C SER A 53 45.88 -6.90 33.04
N LEU A 54 46.37 -6.54 34.23
CA LEU A 54 45.57 -5.86 35.26
C LEU A 54 44.97 -4.55 34.73
N MET A 55 45.80 -3.73 34.07
CA MET A 55 45.37 -2.46 33.49
C MET A 55 44.32 -2.59 32.38
N PHE A 56 44.02 -3.79 31.85
CA PHE A 56 42.89 -3.98 30.94
C PHE A 56 41.52 -3.90 31.63
N GLY A 57 41.42 -4.27 32.90
CA GLY A 57 40.17 -4.19 33.69
C GLY A 57 39.79 -2.78 34.12
N GLU A 58 40.78 -1.89 34.24
CA GLU A 58 40.62 -0.54 34.82
C GLU A 58 39.86 0.46 33.92
N SER A 59 39.49 1.62 34.47
CA SER A 59 38.83 2.68 33.67
C SER A 59 39.77 3.26 32.60
N LEU A 60 39.17 3.86 31.57
CA LEU A 60 39.90 4.51 30.48
C LEU A 60 40.77 5.70 30.98
N ILE A 61 40.36 6.33 32.08
CA ILE A 61 41.11 7.40 32.77
C ILE A 61 42.38 6.84 33.42
N GLN A 62 42.28 5.72 34.16
CA GLN A 62 43.45 5.07 34.76
C GLN A 62 44.42 4.54 33.69
N LYS A 63 43.89 3.97 32.59
CA LYS A 63 44.69 3.55 31.43
C LYS A 63 45.50 4.73 30.85
N LEU A 64 44.89 5.91 30.68
CA LEU A 64 45.59 7.13 30.25
C LEU A 64 46.68 7.59 31.23
N PHE A 65 46.41 7.57 32.54
CA PHE A 65 47.42 7.91 33.56
C PHE A 65 48.60 6.91 33.59
N PHE A 66 48.33 5.62 33.40
CA PHE A 66 49.35 4.57 33.29
C PHE A 66 50.27 4.78 32.08
N VAL A 67 49.69 5.06 30.91
CA VAL A 67 50.45 5.33 29.68
C VAL A 67 51.32 6.59 29.85
N ARG A 68 50.78 7.65 30.46
CA ARG A 68 51.49 8.91 30.70
C ARG A 68 52.64 8.76 31.71
N SER A 69 52.50 7.95 32.75
CA SER A 69 53.56 7.73 33.75
C SER A 69 54.67 6.79 33.22
N ARG A 70 54.32 5.78 32.42
CA ARG A 70 55.25 4.78 31.85
C ARG A 70 55.99 5.23 30.58
N LYS A 71 55.86 6.51 30.16
CA LYS A 71 56.62 7.14 29.05
C LYS A 71 56.72 6.30 27.76
N PHE A 72 55.60 5.70 27.31
CA PHE A 72 55.55 4.89 26.07
C PHE A 72 56.48 3.66 26.02
N ASN A 73 56.81 3.03 27.16
CA ASN A 73 57.39 1.68 27.17
C ASN A 73 56.43 0.63 26.56
N SER A 74 56.92 -0.57 26.19
CA SER A 74 56.15 -1.68 25.59
C SER A 74 54.80 -1.94 26.26
N GLN A 75 54.78 -2.01 27.59
CA GLN A 75 53.56 -2.16 28.41
C GLN A 75 52.54 -1.03 28.19
N ALA A 76 53.01 0.22 28.09
CA ALA A 76 52.15 1.36 27.82
C ALA A 76 51.62 1.33 26.37
N LEU A 77 52.43 0.87 25.41
CA LEU A 77 51.99 0.67 24.03
C LEU A 77 50.93 -0.44 23.95
N LEU A 78 51.10 -1.55 24.67
CA LEU A 78 50.12 -2.65 24.75
C LEU A 78 48.78 -2.18 25.37
N VAL A 79 48.82 -1.43 26.48
CA VAL A 79 47.63 -0.84 27.11
C VAL A 79 46.96 0.21 26.20
N THR A 80 47.74 1.00 25.46
CA THR A 80 47.21 1.96 24.47
C THR A 80 46.53 1.25 23.30
N ALA A 81 47.17 0.22 22.73
CA ALA A 81 46.61 -0.57 21.65
C ALA A 81 45.34 -1.30 22.08
N PHE A 82 45.32 -1.89 23.29
CA PHE A 82 44.10 -2.45 23.87
C PHE A 82 43.01 -1.39 23.99
N ALA A 83 43.29 -0.22 24.58
CA ALA A 83 42.29 0.83 24.75
C ALA A 83 41.68 1.29 23.41
N ILE A 84 42.50 1.48 22.37
CA ILE A 84 42.04 1.88 21.03
C ILE A 84 41.17 0.78 20.40
N VAL A 85 41.64 -0.46 20.38
CA VAL A 85 40.90 -1.57 19.74
C VAL A 85 39.64 -1.95 20.52
N MET A 86 39.66 -1.84 21.85
CA MET A 86 38.50 -2.08 22.72
C MET A 86 37.43 -0.99 22.55
N VAL A 87 37.82 0.29 22.41
CA VAL A 87 36.88 1.37 22.07
C VAL A 87 36.32 1.17 20.65
N GLY A 88 37.18 0.85 19.67
CA GLY A 88 36.74 0.56 18.30
C GLY A 88 35.78 -0.63 18.21
N ALA A 89 36.01 -1.68 18.99
CA ALA A 89 35.11 -2.82 19.11
C ALA A 89 33.75 -2.43 19.74
N GLY A 90 33.73 -1.44 20.64
CA GLY A 90 32.48 -0.88 21.19
C GLY A 90 31.61 -0.15 20.17
N PHE A 91 32.16 0.28 19.03
CA PHE A 91 31.43 0.91 17.92
C PHE A 91 31.13 -0.06 16.76
N TYR A 92 31.30 -1.37 16.95
CA TYR A 92 31.16 -2.35 15.86
C TYR A 92 29.72 -2.43 15.30
N ASP A 93 28.69 -2.29 16.15
CA ASP A 93 27.29 -2.19 15.73
C ASP A 93 27.04 -0.95 14.85
N THR A 94 27.70 0.15 15.18
CA THR A 94 27.64 1.43 14.49
C THR A 94 28.30 1.33 13.11
N VAL A 95 29.38 0.54 12.97
CA VAL A 95 29.97 0.23 11.66
C VAL A 95 29.04 -0.66 10.82
N LEU A 96 28.37 -1.66 11.42
CA LEU A 96 27.38 -2.48 10.71
C LEU A 96 26.18 -1.65 10.22
N TRP A 97 25.73 -0.66 11.00
CA TRP A 97 24.73 0.33 10.59
C TRP A 97 25.26 1.34 9.55
N ALA A 98 26.52 1.76 9.62
CA ALA A 98 27.11 2.68 8.63
C ALA A 98 27.31 2.04 7.24
N LEU A 99 27.44 0.70 7.20
CA LEU A 99 27.49 -0.09 5.96
C LEU A 99 26.10 -0.47 5.42
N ASP A 100 25.03 0.12 5.95
CA ASP A 100 23.65 -0.27 5.64
C ASP A 100 23.07 0.50 4.44
N SER A 101 23.10 -0.12 3.25
CA SER A 101 22.57 0.50 2.03
C SER A 101 21.96 -0.52 1.07
N PRO A 102 20.67 -0.38 0.67
CA PRO A 102 19.69 0.61 1.12
C PRO A 102 19.05 0.29 2.49
N GLY A 103 19.51 -0.74 3.20
CA GLY A 103 19.04 -1.12 4.54
C GLY A 103 17.69 -1.84 4.61
N TYR A 104 16.86 -1.70 3.56
CA TYR A 104 15.54 -2.30 3.44
C TYR A 104 15.36 -3.01 2.09
N VAL A 105 14.43 -3.96 2.05
CA VAL A 105 13.90 -4.55 0.82
C VAL A 105 12.38 -4.37 0.82
N THR A 106 11.87 -3.68 -0.19
CA THR A 106 10.43 -3.60 -0.47
C THR A 106 9.93 -4.97 -0.93
N LYS A 107 9.00 -5.57 -0.19
CA LYS A 107 8.20 -6.70 -0.67
C LYS A 107 6.84 -6.21 -1.13
N THR A 108 6.26 -6.91 -2.09
CA THR A 108 4.84 -6.77 -2.44
C THR A 108 4.08 -7.95 -1.85
N GLN A 109 2.99 -7.68 -1.13
CA GLN A 109 2.06 -8.69 -0.63
C GLN A 109 0.65 -8.39 -1.17
N GLN A 110 0.02 -9.42 -1.73
CA GLN A 110 -1.38 -9.35 -2.16
C GLN A 110 -2.30 -9.60 -0.96
N VAL A 111 -3.24 -8.69 -0.73
CA VAL A 111 -4.22 -8.71 0.38
C VAL A 111 -5.63 -8.45 -0.13
N ASN A 112 -6.66 -8.74 0.67
CA ASN A 112 -8.03 -8.33 0.33
C ASN A 112 -8.23 -6.84 0.70
N ALA A 113 -8.89 -6.06 -0.15
CA ALA A 113 -9.14 -4.64 0.13
C ALA A 113 -9.93 -4.40 1.43
N GLY A 114 -10.82 -5.32 1.81
CA GLY A 114 -11.54 -5.29 3.10
C GLY A 114 -10.62 -5.35 4.33
N GLN A 115 -9.43 -5.94 4.24
CA GLN A 115 -8.43 -5.93 5.31
C GLN A 115 -7.76 -4.56 5.48
N LEU A 116 -7.84 -3.70 4.46
CA LEU A 116 -7.31 -2.33 4.45
C LEU A 116 -8.39 -1.28 4.78
N SER A 117 -9.59 -1.71 5.17
CA SER A 117 -10.74 -0.82 5.47
C SER A 117 -10.41 0.26 6.51
N ALA A 118 -9.63 -0.07 7.55
CA ALA A 118 -9.16 0.88 8.56
C ALA A 118 -8.09 1.88 8.06
N HIS A 119 -7.64 1.75 6.82
CA HIS A 119 -6.72 2.67 6.15
C HIS A 119 -7.37 3.45 5.01
N MET A 120 -8.68 3.34 4.77
CA MET A 120 -9.37 4.14 3.75
C MET A 120 -9.43 5.61 4.15
N VAL A 121 -9.56 6.50 3.17
CA VAL A 121 -9.88 7.92 3.40
C VAL A 121 -11.36 8.02 3.77
N ASP A 122 -11.74 8.93 4.70
CA ASP A 122 -13.14 9.11 5.12
C ASP A 122 -14.09 9.49 3.96
N ASN A 123 -13.55 10.25 3.00
CA ASN A 123 -14.22 10.68 1.77
C ASN A 123 -13.33 10.34 0.57
N PRO A 124 -13.30 9.07 0.14
CA PRO A 124 -12.49 8.64 -0.98
C PRO A 124 -13.08 9.14 -2.30
N GLY A 125 -12.23 9.38 -3.31
CA GLY A 125 -12.72 9.87 -4.59
C GLY A 125 -13.41 8.77 -5.38
N TYR A 126 -14.67 8.94 -5.77
CA TYR A 126 -15.31 7.99 -6.70
C TYR A 126 -14.94 8.25 -8.17
N LEU A 127 -14.57 9.49 -8.50
CA LEU A 127 -14.30 9.92 -9.87
C LEU A 127 -12.80 9.94 -10.20
N VAL A 128 -12.47 9.47 -11.41
CA VAL A 128 -11.15 9.50 -12.03
C VAL A 128 -11.24 10.27 -13.35
N PHE A 129 -10.55 11.40 -13.49
CA PHE A 129 -10.52 12.17 -14.74
C PHE A 129 -9.20 11.93 -15.48
N LEU A 130 -9.29 11.31 -16.65
CA LEU A 130 -8.17 11.05 -17.55
C LEU A 130 -8.23 12.03 -18.72
N SER A 131 -7.17 12.83 -18.87
CA SER A 131 -6.97 13.72 -20.01
C SER A 131 -5.50 13.76 -20.40
N ASN A 132 -5.23 13.98 -21.69
CA ASN A 132 -3.88 13.97 -22.25
C ASN A 132 -3.60 15.26 -23.04
N PRO A 133 -3.50 16.44 -22.38
CA PRO A 133 -3.25 17.72 -23.05
C PRO A 133 -1.83 17.84 -23.66
N GLN A 134 -0.98 16.81 -23.54
CA GLN A 134 0.34 16.73 -24.16
C GLN A 134 0.38 15.77 -25.35
N HIS A 135 -0.72 15.07 -25.64
CA HIS A 135 -0.82 14.01 -26.66
C HIS A 135 0.22 12.87 -26.50
N ASP A 136 0.79 12.66 -25.31
CA ASP A 136 1.72 11.55 -25.01
C ASP A 136 1.01 10.46 -24.20
N LEU A 137 0.40 9.51 -24.93
CA LEU A 137 -0.35 8.38 -24.38
C LEU A 137 0.52 7.41 -23.56
N ALA A 138 1.85 7.44 -23.70
CA ALA A 138 2.76 6.59 -22.94
C ALA A 138 2.96 7.05 -21.48
N THR A 139 2.55 8.28 -21.14
CA THR A 139 2.63 8.82 -19.78
C THR A 139 1.51 8.35 -18.84
N ILE A 140 0.45 7.72 -19.37
CA ILE A 140 -0.79 7.44 -18.64
C ILE A 140 -0.66 6.16 -17.78
N SER A 141 -0.20 6.30 -16.53
CA SER A 141 -0.13 5.18 -15.57
C SER A 141 -1.50 4.81 -14.98
N LEU A 142 -2.28 4.03 -15.73
CA LEU A 142 -3.63 3.58 -15.32
C LEU A 142 -3.68 3.00 -13.89
N ASN A 143 -2.73 2.16 -13.50
CA ASN A 143 -2.73 1.49 -12.18
C ASN A 143 -2.64 2.49 -11.02
N ASP A 144 -1.84 3.54 -11.18
CA ASP A 144 -1.64 4.57 -10.15
C ASP A 144 -2.80 5.56 -10.16
N THR A 145 -3.27 5.96 -11.35
CA THR A 145 -4.41 6.87 -11.50
C THR A 145 -5.69 6.29 -10.90
N PHE A 146 -5.99 5.01 -11.18
CA PHE A 146 -7.10 4.29 -10.54
C PHE A 146 -6.85 3.92 -9.07
N GLY A 147 -5.62 4.05 -8.57
CA GLY A 147 -5.29 3.97 -7.14
C GLY A 147 -5.45 5.29 -6.37
N THR A 148 -5.47 6.44 -7.03
CA THR A 148 -5.49 7.74 -6.34
C THR A 148 -6.67 7.89 -5.36
N ASN A 149 -6.42 8.51 -4.20
CA ASN A 149 -7.44 8.89 -3.20
C ASN A 149 -8.43 7.76 -2.76
N LEU A 150 -7.91 6.56 -2.51
CA LEU A 150 -8.65 5.45 -1.87
C LEU A 150 -8.22 5.20 -0.43
N TYR A 151 -6.91 5.15 -0.18
CA TYR A 151 -6.32 4.91 1.13
C TYR A 151 -5.49 6.10 1.62
N ALA A 152 -5.33 6.20 2.93
CA ALA A 152 -4.66 7.29 3.63
C ALA A 152 -3.16 7.40 3.25
N PRO A 153 -2.57 8.61 3.28
CA PRO A 153 -1.16 8.82 2.98
C PRO A 153 -0.24 7.95 3.84
N GLY A 154 0.69 7.24 3.20
CA GLY A 154 1.65 6.34 3.84
C GLY A 154 1.43 4.86 3.52
N LEU A 155 0.24 4.44 3.07
CA LEU A 155 0.05 3.13 2.46
C LEU A 155 0.56 3.16 1.02
N ASN A 156 1.70 2.50 0.74
CA ASN A 156 2.14 2.25 -0.62
C ASN A 156 1.42 1.00 -1.15
N PHE A 157 0.62 1.15 -2.20
CA PHE A 157 -0.12 0.06 -2.82
C PHE A 157 -0.31 0.30 -4.32
N THR A 158 -0.60 -0.77 -5.05
CA THR A 158 -1.07 -0.69 -6.45
C THR A 158 -2.33 -1.52 -6.62
N LEU A 159 -3.23 -1.05 -7.49
CA LEU A 159 -4.42 -1.80 -7.91
C LEU A 159 -4.07 -2.69 -9.11
N PRO A 160 -4.23 -4.02 -9.02
CA PRO A 160 -3.92 -4.94 -10.11
C PRO A 160 -5.12 -5.25 -11.04
N GLY A 161 -6.32 -4.76 -10.72
CA GLY A 161 -7.54 -5.09 -11.47
C GLY A 161 -8.02 -6.54 -11.24
N ILE A 162 -7.84 -7.08 -10.02
CA ILE A 162 -8.18 -8.47 -9.71
C ILE A 162 -9.39 -8.49 -8.76
N ASN A 163 -10.52 -8.93 -9.32
CA ASN A 163 -11.85 -8.91 -8.71
C ASN A 163 -12.44 -10.33 -8.68
N ALA A 164 -13.27 -10.64 -7.67
CA ALA A 164 -14.11 -11.83 -7.73
C ALA A 164 -15.21 -11.67 -8.79
N ILE A 165 -15.38 -12.69 -9.63
CA ILE A 165 -16.46 -12.74 -10.62
C ILE A 165 -17.77 -13.00 -9.86
N GLY A 166 -18.67 -12.01 -9.86
CA GLY A 166 -20.03 -12.19 -9.34
C GLY A 166 -20.97 -12.80 -10.38
N ILE A 167 -22.18 -13.14 -9.96
CA ILE A 167 -23.19 -13.77 -10.83
C ILE A 167 -24.30 -12.75 -11.12
N PRO A 168 -24.59 -12.41 -12.39
CA PRO A 168 -25.72 -11.57 -12.73
C PRO A 168 -27.02 -12.37 -12.67
N GLU A 169 -27.96 -11.92 -11.85
CA GLU A 169 -29.30 -12.50 -11.72
C GLU A 169 -30.36 -11.54 -12.27
N THR A 170 -31.16 -12.02 -13.21
CA THR A 170 -32.18 -11.28 -13.98
C THR A 170 -33.48 -12.08 -14.06
N VAL A 171 -34.62 -11.41 -14.21
CA VAL A 171 -35.92 -12.04 -14.50
C VAL A 171 -36.34 -11.84 -15.96
N PRO A 172 -37.34 -12.59 -16.49
CA PRO A 172 -37.98 -12.27 -17.76
C PRO A 172 -38.66 -10.89 -17.73
N ALA A 173 -38.84 -10.27 -18.91
CA ALA A 173 -39.47 -8.96 -19.02
C ALA A 173 -40.90 -8.94 -18.45
N VAL A 174 -41.17 -8.02 -17.53
CA VAL A 174 -42.48 -7.84 -16.88
C VAL A 174 -43.45 -7.06 -17.78
N VAL A 175 -42.93 -6.14 -18.58
CA VAL A 175 -43.70 -5.32 -19.53
C VAL A 175 -43.12 -5.53 -20.94
N PRO A 176 -43.95 -5.72 -21.99
CA PRO A 176 -43.47 -5.86 -23.37
C PRO A 176 -42.92 -4.55 -23.94
N LEU A 177 -42.02 -4.66 -24.92
CA LEU A 177 -41.47 -3.51 -25.67
C LEU A 177 -42.58 -2.67 -26.29
N SER A 178 -42.55 -1.37 -26.02
CA SER A 178 -43.54 -0.40 -26.50
C SER A 178 -42.90 0.98 -26.64
N LEU A 179 -43.62 1.93 -27.26
CA LEU A 179 -43.17 3.30 -27.52
C LEU A 179 -42.67 4.05 -26.26
N SER A 180 -43.08 3.61 -25.06
CA SER A 180 -42.68 4.18 -23.76
C SER A 180 -41.81 3.28 -22.89
N VAL A 181 -41.55 2.03 -23.29
CA VAL A 181 -40.80 1.04 -22.50
C VAL A 181 -39.68 0.43 -23.37
N PRO A 182 -38.41 0.81 -23.13
CA PRO A 182 -37.28 0.41 -23.95
C PRO A 182 -36.74 -0.96 -23.54
N PRO A 183 -35.85 -1.57 -24.35
CA PRO A 183 -34.98 -2.66 -23.92
C PRO A 183 -34.32 -2.35 -22.58
N SER A 184 -34.61 -3.19 -21.58
CA SER A 184 -34.27 -2.98 -20.18
C SER A 184 -33.85 -4.29 -19.52
N ILE A 185 -32.89 -4.22 -18.59
CA ILE A 185 -32.46 -5.35 -17.75
C ILE A 185 -33.43 -5.47 -16.58
N TRP A 186 -34.25 -6.52 -16.55
CA TRP A 186 -35.26 -6.73 -15.50
C TRP A 186 -34.68 -7.49 -14.30
N LEU A 187 -34.93 -6.98 -13.10
CA LEU A 187 -34.29 -7.41 -11.85
C LEU A 187 -35.26 -8.12 -10.89
N ASP A 188 -36.54 -7.71 -10.87
CA ASP A 188 -37.61 -8.39 -10.13
C ASP A 188 -38.96 -8.42 -10.88
N SER A 189 -39.91 -9.20 -10.36
CA SER A 189 -41.25 -9.38 -10.90
C SER A 189 -42.24 -8.25 -10.56
N GLU A 190 -41.81 -7.22 -9.82
CA GLU A 190 -42.60 -6.01 -9.52
C GLU A 190 -42.38 -4.90 -10.57
N GLY A 191 -41.36 -5.08 -11.42
CA GLY A 191 -40.98 -4.15 -12.47
C GLY A 191 -39.71 -3.36 -12.17
N TRP A 192 -38.88 -3.77 -11.20
CA TRP A 192 -37.55 -3.18 -11.01
C TRP A 192 -36.67 -3.50 -12.21
N ALA A 193 -36.19 -2.48 -12.92
CA ALA A 193 -35.41 -2.63 -14.15
C ALA A 193 -34.45 -1.46 -14.40
N VAL A 194 -33.43 -1.70 -15.22
CA VAL A 194 -32.52 -0.67 -15.75
C VAL A 194 -32.64 -0.60 -17.26
N GLY A 195 -33.19 0.51 -17.75
CA GLY A 195 -33.34 0.83 -19.16
C GLY A 195 -32.32 1.84 -19.66
N LEU A 196 -32.36 2.07 -20.97
CA LEU A 196 -31.54 3.04 -21.68
C LEU A 196 -32.08 4.48 -21.53
N ASP A 197 -31.31 5.45 -22.01
CA ASP A 197 -31.67 6.87 -21.98
C ASP A 197 -32.70 7.20 -23.08
N ASN A 198 -33.98 7.14 -22.74
CA ASN A 198 -35.07 7.48 -23.67
C ASN A 198 -35.11 8.96 -24.08
N THR A 199 -34.41 9.86 -23.38
CA THR A 199 -34.44 11.30 -23.73
C THR A 199 -33.61 11.63 -24.97
N MET A 200 -32.76 10.71 -25.44
CA MET A 200 -31.90 10.98 -26.60
C MET A 200 -32.64 11.15 -27.94
N MET A 201 -33.91 10.77 -28.00
CA MET A 201 -34.73 10.82 -29.22
C MET A 201 -35.49 12.15 -29.38
N PHE A 202 -35.85 12.81 -28.26
CA PHE A 202 -36.57 14.07 -28.24
C PHE A 202 -36.45 14.76 -26.87
N THR A 203 -36.47 16.09 -26.85
CA THR A 203 -36.61 16.89 -25.61
C THR A 203 -38.00 17.53 -25.52
N THR A 204 -38.42 17.92 -24.32
CA THR A 204 -39.71 18.57 -24.03
C THR A 204 -39.90 19.90 -24.75
N ASP A 205 -38.80 20.54 -25.16
CA ASP A 205 -38.80 21.84 -25.84
C ASP A 205 -39.05 21.71 -27.36
N MET A 206 -39.08 20.48 -27.89
CA MET A 206 -39.45 20.21 -29.28
C MET A 206 -40.96 20.29 -29.51
N ASN A 207 -41.37 20.66 -30.72
CA ASN A 207 -42.76 20.52 -31.13
C ASN A 207 -43.13 19.06 -31.42
N THR A 208 -43.47 18.30 -30.39
CA THR A 208 -43.86 16.89 -30.48
C THR A 208 -45.05 16.60 -31.41
N THR A 209 -45.81 17.61 -31.86
CA THR A 209 -46.85 17.43 -32.90
C THR A 209 -46.32 17.43 -34.34
N ALA A 210 -45.06 17.83 -34.55
CA ALA A 210 -44.42 17.96 -35.86
C ALA A 210 -43.04 17.28 -35.97
N THR A 211 -42.34 17.07 -34.84
CA THR A 211 -40.97 16.52 -34.79
C THR A 211 -40.78 15.37 -33.79
N ALA A 212 -41.85 14.78 -33.25
CA ALA A 212 -41.71 13.61 -32.39
C ALA A 212 -41.13 12.40 -33.15
N CYS A 213 -39.92 12.00 -32.75
CA CYS A 213 -39.28 10.78 -33.24
C CYS A 213 -39.41 9.66 -32.20
N PHE A 214 -40.48 8.87 -32.33
CA PHE A 214 -40.65 7.67 -31.50
C PHE A 214 -39.99 6.45 -32.17
N PRO A 215 -39.51 5.47 -31.40
CA PRO A 215 -38.85 4.30 -31.95
C PRO A 215 -39.86 3.19 -32.30
N ASP A 216 -39.72 2.62 -33.50
CA ASP A 216 -40.51 1.49 -33.96
C ASP A 216 -39.94 0.16 -33.42
N ASN A 217 -40.81 -0.77 -33.03
CA ASN A 217 -40.42 -2.13 -32.65
C ASN A 217 -39.96 -2.92 -33.90
N VAL A 218 -38.66 -2.98 -34.15
CA VAL A 218 -38.07 -3.71 -35.30
C VAL A 218 -37.71 -5.17 -34.99
N GLY A 219 -37.61 -5.54 -33.70
CA GLY A 219 -37.32 -6.90 -33.27
C GLY A 219 -37.86 -7.23 -31.87
N SER A 220 -37.72 -8.50 -31.44
CA SER A 220 -38.16 -8.95 -30.10
C SER A 220 -37.32 -8.40 -28.94
N GLY A 221 -36.20 -7.76 -29.24
CA GLY A 221 -35.30 -7.10 -28.30
C GLY A 221 -34.74 -5.79 -28.87
N GLU A 222 -35.34 -5.23 -29.93
CA GLU A 222 -34.80 -4.07 -30.64
C GLU A 222 -35.90 -3.07 -31.03
N GLN A 223 -35.63 -1.79 -30.79
CA GLN A 223 -36.45 -0.67 -31.24
C GLN A 223 -35.56 0.36 -31.95
N ALA A 224 -35.97 0.86 -33.11
CA ALA A 224 -35.14 1.77 -33.91
C ALA A 224 -35.94 2.99 -34.40
N TRP A 225 -35.27 4.13 -34.57
CA TRP A 225 -35.87 5.37 -35.03
C TRP A 225 -35.08 6.01 -36.18
N ARG A 226 -35.78 6.75 -37.04
CA ARG A 226 -35.18 7.54 -38.12
C ARG A 226 -36.12 8.69 -38.50
N CYS A 227 -35.76 9.92 -38.16
CA CYS A 227 -36.60 11.09 -38.44
C CYS A 227 -35.78 12.29 -38.91
N HIS A 228 -36.33 13.03 -39.87
CA HIS A 228 -35.88 14.40 -40.12
C HIS A 228 -36.43 15.30 -39.01
N ILE A 229 -35.60 16.22 -38.53
CA ILE A 229 -35.94 17.18 -37.48
C ILE A 229 -35.92 18.59 -38.09
N ARG A 230 -36.78 19.48 -37.60
CA ARG A 230 -36.70 20.91 -37.93
C ARG A 230 -35.42 21.49 -37.33
N ASN A 231 -34.65 22.24 -38.09
CA ASN A 231 -33.43 22.88 -37.63
C ASN A 231 -33.66 23.79 -36.39
N THR A 232 -34.84 24.42 -36.28
CA THR A 232 -35.30 25.15 -35.09
C THR A 232 -35.25 24.33 -33.79
N ASP A 233 -35.44 23.02 -33.89
CA ASP A 233 -35.49 22.07 -32.76
C ASP A 233 -34.11 21.41 -32.53
N ALA A 234 -33.17 21.58 -33.46
CA ALA A 234 -31.89 20.88 -33.48
C ALA A 234 -30.95 21.34 -32.36
N LEU A 235 -31.00 22.62 -31.95
CA LEU A 235 -30.23 23.12 -30.80
C LEU A 235 -30.68 22.43 -29.49
N ALA A 236 -31.99 22.27 -29.32
CA ALA A 236 -32.54 21.62 -28.14
C ALA A 236 -32.13 20.13 -28.05
N LEU A 237 -31.98 19.44 -29.20
CA LEU A 237 -31.41 18.08 -29.22
C LEU A 237 -29.89 18.06 -28.98
N PHE A 238 -29.16 19.06 -29.47
CA PHE A 238 -27.71 19.18 -29.30
C PHE A 238 -27.33 19.43 -27.83
N ASP A 239 -28.10 20.27 -27.14
CA ASP A 239 -27.93 20.58 -25.72
C ASP A 239 -28.60 19.56 -24.78
N ASN A 240 -29.40 18.61 -25.30
CA ASN A 240 -29.96 17.52 -24.49
C ASN A 240 -28.82 16.63 -23.93
N PRO A 241 -28.83 16.29 -22.62
CA PRO A 241 -27.86 15.39 -22.02
C PRO A 241 -28.00 13.96 -22.55
N MET A 242 -26.91 13.20 -22.61
CA MET A 242 -26.89 11.90 -23.26
C MET A 242 -26.17 10.83 -22.42
N GLY A 243 -26.82 9.67 -22.28
CA GLY A 243 -26.25 8.50 -21.61
C GLY A 243 -26.59 8.43 -20.13
N ARG A 244 -27.84 8.75 -19.77
CA ARG A 244 -28.38 8.61 -18.41
C ARG A 244 -29.25 7.36 -18.30
N PRO A 245 -28.84 6.30 -17.57
CA PRO A 245 -29.68 5.13 -17.34
C PRO A 245 -31.05 5.49 -16.76
N GLN A 246 -32.12 4.90 -17.29
CA GLN A 246 -33.45 5.01 -16.70
C GLN A 246 -33.65 3.88 -15.69
N ILE A 247 -33.77 4.21 -14.41
CA ILE A 247 -33.99 3.27 -13.32
C ILE A 247 -35.49 3.21 -13.06
N TRP A 248 -36.11 2.08 -13.36
CA TRP A 248 -37.50 1.77 -13.05
C TRP A 248 -37.55 1.04 -11.72
N TRP A 249 -38.21 1.59 -10.70
CA TRP A 249 -38.36 0.94 -9.38
C TRP A 249 -39.57 -0.02 -9.33
N ASP A 250 -40.58 0.30 -10.12
CA ASP A 250 -41.70 -0.53 -10.53
C ASP A 250 -42.22 -0.05 -11.90
N VAL A 251 -43.28 -0.68 -12.41
CA VAL A 251 -43.89 -0.39 -13.73
C VAL A 251 -44.27 1.08 -13.95
N ASN A 252 -44.55 1.85 -12.87
CA ASN A 252 -45.03 3.24 -12.97
C ASN A 252 -43.97 4.27 -12.55
N THR A 253 -42.96 3.88 -11.78
CA THR A 253 -42.06 4.80 -11.07
C THR A 253 -40.64 4.67 -11.63
N SER A 254 -40.15 5.69 -12.34
CA SER A 254 -38.77 5.73 -12.81
C SER A 254 -38.08 7.07 -12.58
N GLU A 255 -36.75 7.03 -12.50
CA GLU A 255 -35.87 8.19 -12.44
C GLU A 255 -34.63 7.98 -13.31
N PHE A 256 -33.99 9.06 -13.75
CA PHE A 256 -32.73 8.99 -14.52
C PHE A 256 -31.53 9.14 -13.59
N LEU A 257 -30.51 8.28 -13.77
CA LEU A 257 -29.21 8.43 -13.11
C LEU A 257 -28.45 9.60 -13.74
N ALA A 258 -28.68 10.80 -13.20
CA ALA A 258 -28.00 12.03 -13.59
C ALA A 258 -26.68 12.23 -12.80
N PRO A 259 -25.60 12.70 -13.45
CA PRO A 259 -24.34 13.02 -12.77
C PRO A 259 -24.49 14.23 -11.83
N SER A 260 -23.76 14.24 -10.70
CA SER A 260 -23.78 15.39 -9.78
C SER A 260 -23.07 16.62 -10.37
N ARG A 261 -23.82 17.71 -10.58
CA ARG A 261 -23.31 19.00 -11.07
C ARG A 261 -22.21 19.62 -10.20
N ARG A 262 -22.05 19.20 -8.94
CA ARG A 262 -21.07 19.78 -8.00
C ARG A 262 -19.64 19.27 -8.24
N ASP A 263 -19.50 18.04 -8.72
CA ASP A 263 -18.27 17.26 -8.60
C ASP A 263 -18.06 16.22 -9.72
N ASN A 264 -19.03 16.01 -10.61
CA ASN A 264 -18.89 15.13 -11.78
C ASN A 264 -18.85 15.94 -13.10
N PRO A 265 -17.68 16.11 -13.74
CA PRO A 265 -17.54 16.81 -15.02
C PRO A 265 -18.38 16.23 -16.18
N TRP A 266 -18.88 14.99 -16.07
CA TRP A 266 -19.78 14.43 -17.08
C TRP A 266 -21.07 15.25 -17.23
N GLN A 267 -21.50 15.96 -16.19
CA GLN A 267 -22.64 16.90 -16.25
C GLN A 267 -22.43 18.07 -17.22
N SER A 268 -21.19 18.33 -17.67
CA SER A 268 -20.91 19.28 -18.77
C SER A 268 -20.52 18.59 -20.07
N LEU A 269 -19.89 17.41 -20.00
CA LEU A 269 -19.44 16.67 -21.18
C LEU A 269 -20.55 15.85 -21.85
N GLU A 270 -21.67 15.57 -21.16
CA GLU A 270 -22.81 14.85 -21.75
C GLU A 270 -23.55 15.70 -22.79
N THR A 271 -23.68 17.02 -22.59
CA THR A 271 -24.32 17.97 -23.52
C THR A 271 -23.33 18.56 -24.53
N GLY A 272 -23.80 19.12 -25.64
CA GLY A 272 -22.97 19.90 -26.56
C GLY A 272 -21.85 19.10 -27.27
N GLY A 273 -20.78 19.81 -27.64
CA GLY A 273 -19.87 19.45 -28.74
C GLY A 273 -18.56 18.72 -28.42
N ASP A 274 -18.31 18.29 -27.17
CA ASP A 274 -17.05 17.62 -26.83
C ASP A 274 -17.02 16.14 -27.22
N THR A 275 -15.89 15.65 -27.71
CA THR A 275 -15.62 14.20 -27.85
C THR A 275 -15.08 13.67 -26.53
N ALA A 276 -15.82 12.77 -25.89
CA ALA A 276 -15.49 12.22 -24.58
C ALA A 276 -16.15 10.85 -24.35
N MET A 277 -15.56 10.05 -23.46
CA MET A 277 -16.17 8.82 -22.95
C MET A 277 -16.27 8.87 -21.44
N MET A 278 -17.37 8.37 -20.89
CA MET A 278 -17.51 8.03 -19.49
C MET A 278 -17.72 6.52 -19.35
N LYS A 279 -17.09 5.92 -18.33
CA LYS A 279 -17.48 4.62 -17.81
C LYS A 279 -17.83 4.78 -16.33
N GLN A 280 -18.93 4.19 -15.89
CA GLN A 280 -19.32 4.21 -14.48
C GLN A 280 -19.75 2.84 -13.99
N VAL A 281 -19.29 2.50 -12.79
CA VAL A 281 -19.78 1.38 -11.99
C VAL A 281 -20.74 1.97 -10.96
N PHE A 282 -22.00 1.58 -11.05
CA PHE A 282 -23.05 2.00 -10.12
C PHE A 282 -23.76 0.78 -9.52
N THR A 283 -24.27 0.92 -8.30
CA THR A 283 -25.09 -0.11 -7.66
C THR A 283 -26.49 0.40 -7.35
N LEU A 284 -27.47 -0.47 -7.54
CA LEU A 284 -28.87 -0.24 -7.18
C LEU A 284 -29.25 -1.21 -6.07
N THR A 285 -29.84 -0.71 -4.99
CA THR A 285 -30.24 -1.53 -3.84
C THR A 285 -31.71 -1.31 -3.50
N LYS A 286 -32.54 -2.36 -3.69
CA LYS A 286 -33.97 -2.41 -3.34
C LYS A 286 -34.17 -3.51 -2.29
N GLY A 287 -34.65 -3.15 -1.11
CA GLY A 287 -34.71 -4.07 0.03
C GLY A 287 -33.33 -4.68 0.36
N SER A 288 -33.26 -6.00 0.51
CA SER A 288 -32.00 -6.72 0.77
C SER A 288 -31.23 -7.12 -0.51
N ARG A 289 -31.64 -6.66 -1.70
CA ARG A 289 -31.03 -7.05 -2.99
C ARG A 289 -30.23 -5.89 -3.57
N ARG A 290 -28.98 -6.15 -3.94
CA ARG A 290 -28.09 -5.18 -4.61
C ARG A 290 -27.63 -5.72 -5.95
N HIS A 291 -27.68 -4.87 -6.97
CA HIS A 291 -27.25 -5.18 -8.33
C HIS A 291 -26.16 -4.17 -8.74
N THR A 292 -25.06 -4.65 -9.30
CA THR A 292 -23.93 -3.82 -9.76
C THR A 292 -23.87 -3.81 -11.28
N PHE A 293 -23.85 -2.62 -11.85
CA PHE A 293 -23.80 -2.39 -13.30
C PHE A 293 -22.49 -1.73 -13.69
N LEU A 294 -22.01 -2.05 -14.88
CA LEU A 294 -21.02 -1.26 -15.60
C LEU A 294 -21.73 -0.60 -16.78
N GLN A 295 -21.62 0.72 -16.86
CA GLN A 295 -22.01 1.50 -18.02
C GLN A 295 -20.76 2.00 -18.74
N THR A 296 -20.79 2.00 -20.07
CA THR A 296 -19.89 2.77 -20.94
C THR A 296 -20.74 3.69 -21.82
N THR A 297 -20.46 4.99 -21.81
CA THR A 297 -21.05 5.97 -22.74
C THR A 297 -19.93 6.65 -23.52
N LEU A 298 -19.90 6.46 -24.84
CA LEU A 298 -19.10 7.23 -25.78
C LEU A 298 -19.96 8.35 -26.38
N LYS A 299 -19.45 9.57 -26.40
CA LYS A 299 -19.89 10.62 -27.32
C LYS A 299 -18.72 11.07 -28.19
N ALA A 300 -18.92 11.02 -29.50
CA ALA A 300 -18.03 11.65 -30.48
C ALA A 300 -18.82 12.73 -31.22
N VAL A 301 -18.20 13.87 -31.49
CA VAL A 301 -18.83 14.97 -32.24
C VAL A 301 -17.86 15.50 -33.28
N MET A 302 -18.36 16.01 -34.39
CA MET A 302 -17.61 16.72 -35.41
C MET A 302 -18.44 17.93 -35.87
N ILE A 303 -17.87 19.14 -35.78
CA ILE A 303 -18.60 20.41 -35.96
C ILE A 303 -17.93 21.24 -37.05
N SER A 304 -18.72 21.74 -38.01
CA SER A 304 -18.27 22.73 -38.99
C SER A 304 -19.10 24.00 -38.96
N ARG A 305 -18.44 25.15 -39.13
CA ARG A 305 -19.08 26.48 -39.11
C ARG A 305 -19.27 27.00 -40.52
N VAL A 306 -20.44 27.54 -40.79
CA VAL A 306 -20.82 28.13 -42.09
C VAL A 306 -19.85 29.29 -42.42
N PRO A 307 -19.35 29.41 -43.68
CA PRO A 307 -19.82 28.77 -44.91
C PRO A 307 -19.26 27.35 -45.19
N VAL A 308 -18.42 26.78 -44.32
CA VAL A 308 -17.86 25.44 -44.54
C VAL A 308 -18.83 24.39 -44.00
N LEU A 309 -19.36 23.54 -44.89
CA LEU A 309 -20.10 22.33 -44.50
C LEU A 309 -19.12 21.16 -44.25
N LEU A 310 -19.58 20.10 -43.60
CA LEU A 310 -18.79 18.88 -43.43
C LEU A 310 -18.61 18.15 -44.77
N ASP A 311 -17.37 17.83 -45.12
CA ASP A 311 -17.04 17.13 -46.37
C ASP A 311 -17.51 15.67 -46.37
N ASP A 312 -17.85 15.13 -47.55
CA ASP A 312 -18.37 13.77 -47.67
C ASP A 312 -17.36 12.70 -47.25
N SER A 313 -16.06 12.97 -47.43
CA SER A 313 -14.97 12.11 -46.94
C SER A 313 -14.95 12.03 -45.41
N GLU A 314 -15.07 13.18 -44.74
CA GLU A 314 -15.01 13.28 -43.28
C GLU A 314 -16.25 12.65 -42.65
N ILE A 315 -17.45 12.88 -43.23
CA ILE A 315 -18.68 12.20 -42.82
C ILE A 315 -18.55 10.68 -42.95
N THR A 316 -18.04 10.21 -44.10
CA THR A 316 -17.87 8.77 -44.38
C THR A 316 -16.87 8.11 -43.43
N ASP A 317 -15.77 8.79 -43.11
CA ASP A 317 -14.74 8.25 -42.23
C ASP A 317 -15.11 8.34 -40.75
N PHE A 318 -15.73 9.44 -40.29
CA PHE A 318 -16.24 9.56 -38.93
C PHE A 318 -17.25 8.44 -38.63
N ILE A 319 -18.18 8.16 -39.55
CA ILE A 319 -19.14 7.05 -39.42
C ILE A 319 -18.44 5.68 -39.51
N ARG A 320 -17.35 5.54 -40.28
CA ARG A 320 -16.54 4.31 -40.28
C ARG A 320 -15.95 4.03 -38.89
N LYS A 321 -15.34 5.05 -38.26
CA LYS A 321 -14.69 4.94 -36.94
C LYS A 321 -15.67 4.63 -35.82
N THR A 322 -16.88 5.19 -35.86
CA THR A 322 -17.90 4.95 -34.82
C THR A 322 -18.67 3.65 -35.02
N TRP A 323 -18.86 3.20 -36.27
CA TRP A 323 -19.60 1.98 -36.59
C TRP A 323 -18.74 0.72 -36.64
N THR A 324 -17.42 0.83 -36.90
CA THR A 324 -16.55 -0.33 -37.13
C THR A 324 -15.15 -0.17 -36.54
N THR A 325 -14.59 -1.27 -36.03
CA THR A 325 -13.16 -1.40 -35.68
C THR A 325 -12.31 -1.94 -36.84
N THR A 326 -12.86 -2.04 -38.04
CA THR A 326 -12.18 -2.62 -39.21
C THR A 326 -11.20 -1.64 -39.86
N PRO A 327 -10.05 -2.10 -40.38
CA PRO A 327 -9.02 -1.22 -40.94
C PRO A 327 -9.50 -0.31 -42.08
N PRO A 328 -8.92 0.90 -42.23
CA PRO A 328 -9.16 1.78 -43.36
C PRO A 328 -8.98 1.07 -44.71
N GLY A 329 -9.88 1.33 -45.65
CA GLY A 329 -9.89 0.69 -46.98
C GLY A 329 -10.71 -0.60 -47.08
N THR A 330 -11.22 -1.15 -45.97
CA THR A 330 -12.29 -2.16 -46.02
C THR A 330 -13.63 -1.52 -46.44
N ALA A 331 -14.47 -2.28 -47.15
CA ALA A 331 -15.79 -1.81 -47.57
C ALA A 331 -16.73 -1.70 -46.35
N LEU A 332 -17.47 -0.59 -46.24
CA LEU A 332 -18.43 -0.38 -45.17
C LEU A 332 -19.56 -1.43 -45.22
N PRO A 333 -20.06 -1.93 -44.07
CA PRO A 333 -21.30 -2.68 -44.00
C PRO A 333 -22.45 -1.89 -44.65
N SER A 334 -23.39 -2.57 -45.30
CA SER A 334 -24.50 -1.93 -46.01
C SER A 334 -25.35 -0.99 -45.13
N ALA A 335 -25.55 -1.34 -43.85
CA ALA A 335 -26.21 -0.48 -42.88
C ALA A 335 -25.43 0.84 -42.62
N ALA A 336 -24.11 0.76 -42.46
CA ALA A 336 -23.26 1.93 -42.27
C ALA A 336 -23.19 2.80 -43.53
N GLN A 337 -23.09 2.20 -44.71
CA GLN A 337 -23.12 2.94 -45.98
C GLN A 337 -24.48 3.63 -46.21
N ASN A 338 -25.59 2.98 -45.82
CA ASN A 338 -26.90 3.63 -45.84
C ASN A 338 -26.95 4.84 -44.90
N LEU A 339 -26.41 4.74 -43.68
CA LEU A 339 -26.32 5.86 -42.74
C LEU A 339 -25.47 7.02 -43.30
N VAL A 340 -24.30 6.73 -43.89
CA VAL A 340 -23.47 7.73 -44.60
C VAL A 340 -24.28 8.45 -45.67
N ASN A 341 -24.98 7.71 -46.53
CA ASN A 341 -25.80 8.30 -47.59
C ASN A 341 -26.90 9.22 -47.01
N LEU A 342 -27.58 8.80 -45.94
CA LEU A 342 -28.64 9.60 -45.29
C LEU A 342 -28.13 10.90 -44.65
N VAL A 343 -26.93 10.88 -44.06
CA VAL A 343 -26.30 12.09 -43.50
C VAL A 343 -25.85 13.05 -44.62
N ILE A 344 -25.33 12.52 -45.73
CA ILE A 344 -24.98 13.31 -46.91
C ILE A 344 -26.24 13.91 -47.57
N ASP A 345 -27.33 13.14 -47.69
CA ASP A 345 -28.62 13.64 -48.17
C ASP A 345 -29.19 14.72 -47.23
N ALA A 346 -29.10 14.55 -45.91
CA ALA A 346 -29.55 15.54 -44.93
C ALA A 346 -28.75 16.87 -45.07
N LYS A 347 -27.42 16.78 -45.15
CA LYS A 347 -26.52 17.93 -45.45
C LYS A 347 -26.93 18.63 -46.74
N ASN A 348 -27.03 17.89 -47.84
CA ASN A 348 -27.27 18.47 -49.17
C ASN A 348 -28.65 19.14 -49.29
N ASN A 349 -29.64 18.66 -48.53
CA ASN A 349 -30.97 19.28 -48.41
C ASN A 349 -31.06 20.34 -47.29
N LEU A 350 -29.96 20.65 -46.58
CA LEU A 350 -29.89 21.57 -45.44
C LEU A 350 -30.86 21.23 -44.27
N THR A 351 -31.21 19.96 -44.11
CA THR A 351 -32.13 19.47 -43.06
C THR A 351 -31.38 18.74 -41.94
N SER A 352 -31.96 18.74 -40.74
CA SER A 352 -31.48 17.94 -39.62
C SER A 352 -32.09 16.52 -39.64
N LEU A 353 -31.37 15.55 -39.08
CA LEU A 353 -31.71 14.12 -39.05
C LEU A 353 -31.26 13.50 -37.73
N THR A 354 -32.07 12.63 -37.15
CA THR A 354 -31.64 11.66 -36.11
C THR A 354 -31.92 10.23 -36.57
N PHE A 355 -31.04 9.31 -36.21
CA PHE A 355 -31.16 7.88 -36.43
C PHE A 355 -30.53 7.12 -35.27
N GLY A 356 -31.20 6.08 -34.76
CA GLY A 356 -30.63 5.27 -33.69
C GLY A 356 -31.41 3.99 -33.41
N SER A 357 -30.91 3.23 -32.44
CA SER A 357 -31.54 1.99 -31.99
C SER A 357 -31.25 1.70 -30.51
N PHE A 358 -32.19 1.04 -29.87
CA PHE A 358 -32.09 0.41 -28.55
C PHE A 358 -32.12 -1.11 -28.73
N ILE A 359 -31.13 -1.82 -28.18
CA ILE A 359 -30.91 -3.27 -28.37
C ILE A 359 -30.72 -3.96 -27.02
N SER A 360 -31.41 -5.08 -26.81
CA SER A 360 -31.15 -6.03 -25.72
C SER A 360 -30.08 -7.04 -26.15
N ILE A 361 -28.95 -7.06 -25.46
CA ILE A 361 -27.84 -7.98 -25.73
C ILE A 361 -27.94 -9.14 -24.72
N GLY A 362 -28.77 -10.12 -25.08
CA GLY A 362 -29.24 -11.13 -24.14
C GLY A 362 -30.12 -10.52 -23.05
N ASN A 363 -30.05 -11.08 -21.84
CA ASN A 363 -30.86 -10.65 -20.68
C ASN A 363 -30.10 -9.71 -19.74
N THR A 364 -28.76 -9.69 -19.80
CA THR A 364 -27.89 -9.02 -18.80
C THR A 364 -27.30 -7.71 -19.29
N SER A 365 -27.48 -7.34 -20.56
CA SER A 365 -26.94 -6.10 -21.13
C SER A 365 -27.93 -5.44 -22.10
N VAL A 366 -27.91 -4.12 -22.13
CA VAL A 366 -28.67 -3.29 -23.08
C VAL A 366 -27.76 -2.23 -23.68
N MET A 367 -27.99 -1.86 -24.93
CA MET A 367 -27.18 -0.92 -25.68
C MET A 367 -28.06 0.06 -26.46
N SER A 368 -27.75 1.35 -26.40
CA SER A 368 -28.26 2.37 -27.32
C SER A 368 -27.17 2.89 -28.22
N TYR A 369 -27.54 3.32 -29.43
CA TYR A 369 -26.74 4.26 -30.20
C TYR A 369 -27.64 5.30 -30.88
N SER A 370 -27.12 6.52 -31.03
CA SER A 370 -27.72 7.58 -31.86
C SER A 370 -26.66 8.19 -32.78
N THR A 371 -27.07 8.55 -33.98
CA THR A 371 -26.33 9.40 -34.92
C THR A 371 -27.22 10.56 -35.31
N ASP A 372 -26.83 11.76 -34.88
CA ASP A 372 -27.56 13.00 -35.14
C ASP A 372 -26.74 13.87 -36.11
N TYR A 373 -27.35 14.27 -37.23
CA TYR A 373 -26.83 15.34 -38.08
C TYR A 373 -27.71 16.57 -37.89
N LEU A 374 -27.16 17.61 -37.27
CA LEU A 374 -27.91 18.75 -36.75
C LEU A 374 -27.40 20.05 -37.37
N ASN A 375 -28.27 20.73 -38.12
CA ASN A 375 -28.04 22.08 -38.61
C ASN A 375 -28.63 23.06 -37.60
N ILE A 376 -27.76 23.79 -36.92
CA ILE A 376 -28.13 24.71 -35.84
C ILE A 376 -28.35 26.11 -36.42
N GLU A 377 -29.58 26.60 -36.35
CA GLU A 377 -29.96 27.92 -36.86
C GLU A 377 -29.69 29.05 -35.86
N ASN A 378 -29.34 30.22 -36.38
CA ASN A 378 -29.21 31.46 -35.65
C ASN A 378 -30.60 32.04 -35.36
N SER A 379 -30.92 32.26 -34.08
CA SER A 379 -32.22 32.75 -33.62
C SER A 379 -32.57 34.19 -34.05
N ALA A 380 -31.64 34.91 -34.68
CA ALA A 380 -31.86 36.27 -35.19
C ALA A 380 -32.26 36.35 -36.68
N ASP A 381 -31.93 35.35 -37.50
CA ASP A 381 -32.10 35.41 -38.96
C ASP A 381 -32.45 34.06 -39.63
N GLU A 382 -32.68 32.99 -38.86
CA GLU A 382 -33.03 31.64 -39.33
C GLU A 382 -31.96 31.02 -40.27
N SER A 383 -30.75 31.59 -40.34
CA SER A 383 -29.64 31.03 -41.11
C SER A 383 -28.88 29.97 -40.32
N ILE A 384 -28.39 28.92 -40.99
CA ILE A 384 -27.56 27.89 -40.35
C ILE A 384 -26.25 28.52 -39.89
N PHE A 385 -25.96 28.43 -38.60
CA PHE A 385 -24.75 28.95 -37.96
C PHE A 385 -23.63 27.90 -37.93
N TYR A 386 -23.96 26.66 -37.61
CA TYR A 386 -23.06 25.51 -37.72
C TYR A 386 -23.82 24.20 -37.96
N SER A 387 -23.12 23.22 -38.53
CA SER A 387 -23.58 21.83 -38.64
C SER A 387 -22.78 20.96 -37.69
N SER A 388 -23.45 20.03 -37.01
CA SER A 388 -22.85 19.05 -36.10
C SER A 388 -23.22 17.64 -36.54
N LEU A 389 -22.23 16.76 -36.70
CA LEU A 389 -22.42 15.31 -36.74
C LEU A 389 -22.04 14.75 -35.37
N ARG A 390 -23.02 14.24 -34.61
CA ARG A 390 -22.85 13.64 -33.29
C ARG A 390 -23.13 12.14 -33.36
N PHE A 391 -22.25 11.34 -32.77
CA PHE A 391 -22.49 9.93 -32.47
C PHE A 391 -22.48 9.72 -30.96
N VAL A 392 -23.48 9.02 -30.44
CA VAL A 392 -23.55 8.55 -29.05
C VAL A 392 -23.73 7.04 -29.07
N SER A 393 -23.01 6.33 -28.19
CA SER A 393 -23.30 4.94 -27.85
C SER A 393 -23.27 4.76 -26.34
N THR A 394 -24.29 4.11 -25.77
CA THR A 394 -24.31 3.74 -24.35
C THR A 394 -24.59 2.26 -24.20
N THR A 395 -23.69 1.53 -23.53
CA THR A 395 -23.90 0.13 -23.15
C THR A 395 -23.99 0.03 -21.63
N ILE A 396 -25.00 -0.67 -21.12
CA ILE A 396 -25.19 -0.96 -19.70
C ILE A 396 -25.19 -2.49 -19.54
N SER A 397 -24.35 -3.01 -18.65
CA SER A 397 -24.23 -4.44 -18.36
C SER A 397 -24.35 -4.72 -16.86
N LEU A 398 -25.26 -5.61 -16.48
CA LEU A 398 -25.32 -6.17 -15.13
C LEU A 398 -24.14 -7.12 -14.92
N LEU A 399 -23.26 -6.79 -13.97
CA LEU A 399 -22.08 -7.59 -13.65
C LEU A 399 -22.35 -8.62 -12.55
N ARG A 400 -23.12 -8.25 -11.53
CA ARG A 400 -23.43 -9.12 -10.37
C ARG A 400 -24.69 -8.69 -9.65
N SER A 401 -25.37 -9.67 -9.07
CA SER A 401 -26.47 -9.53 -8.12
C SER A 401 -26.07 -10.19 -6.80
N GLU A 402 -26.46 -9.59 -5.67
CA GLU A 402 -26.09 -10.08 -4.34
C GLU A 402 -27.14 -9.73 -3.27
N ILE A 403 -26.97 -10.31 -2.09
CA ILE A 403 -27.84 -10.09 -0.93
C ILE A 403 -27.07 -9.29 0.11
N VAL A 404 -27.60 -8.13 0.50
CA VAL A 404 -27.04 -7.26 1.54
C VAL A 404 -27.77 -7.55 2.86
N PHE A 405 -27.01 -7.81 3.92
CA PHE A 405 -27.57 -8.16 5.24
C PHE A 405 -28.30 -6.99 5.92
N ASP A 406 -27.74 -5.78 5.81
CA ASP A 406 -28.37 -4.54 6.26
C ASP A 406 -29.01 -3.83 5.06
N PRO A 407 -30.35 -3.89 4.89
CA PRO A 407 -31.03 -3.15 3.82
C PRO A 407 -30.90 -1.63 4.04
N PRO A 408 -30.88 -0.83 2.97
CA PRO A 408 -30.72 0.62 3.07
C PRO A 408 -31.87 1.25 3.84
N LYS A 409 -31.56 2.31 4.59
CA LYS A 409 -32.51 3.09 5.38
C LYS A 409 -32.58 4.51 4.79
N PRO A 410 -33.75 5.14 4.72
CA PRO A 410 -33.87 6.51 4.20
C PRO A 410 -33.05 7.49 5.03
N LEU A 411 -32.28 8.35 4.37
CA LEU A 411 -31.51 9.42 5.03
C LEU A 411 -32.43 10.49 5.65
N SER A 412 -33.56 10.78 5.00
CA SER A 412 -34.59 11.71 5.45
C SER A 412 -35.95 11.37 4.82
N THR A 413 -37.05 11.76 5.46
CA THR A 413 -38.43 11.54 4.97
C THR A 413 -38.87 12.61 3.97
N CYS A 414 -39.64 12.23 2.95
CA CYS A 414 -40.17 13.11 1.90
C CYS A 414 -41.59 12.71 1.51
N ASP A 415 -42.42 13.64 1.04
CA ASP A 415 -43.86 13.39 0.82
C ASP A 415 -44.16 12.49 -0.40
N GLN A 416 -43.32 12.59 -1.45
CA GLN A 416 -43.39 11.78 -2.67
C GLN A 416 -42.50 10.53 -2.58
N PRO A 417 -42.68 9.51 -3.44
CA PRO A 417 -41.74 8.39 -3.56
C PRO A 417 -40.31 8.85 -3.81
N TYR A 418 -39.32 8.28 -3.09
CA TYR A 418 -37.95 8.80 -3.10
C TYR A 418 -36.89 7.71 -2.92
N SER A 419 -35.67 8.01 -3.39
CA SER A 419 -34.47 7.19 -3.25
C SER A 419 -33.34 7.95 -2.54
N ASN A 420 -32.45 7.21 -1.89
CA ASN A 420 -31.18 7.72 -1.40
C ASN A 420 -30.20 7.85 -2.59
N ILE A 421 -29.49 8.96 -2.66
CA ILE A 421 -28.39 9.15 -3.61
C ILE A 421 -27.06 9.03 -2.86
N ALA A 422 -26.21 8.14 -3.36
CA ALA A 422 -24.88 7.87 -2.86
C ALA A 422 -23.82 8.05 -3.96
N THR A 423 -22.60 8.38 -3.53
CA THR A 423 -21.42 8.49 -4.38
C THR A 423 -20.24 7.87 -3.66
N GLY A 424 -19.51 6.97 -4.33
CA GLY A 424 -18.40 6.24 -3.72
C GLY A 424 -18.78 5.37 -2.52
N GLY A 425 -20.02 4.88 -2.45
CA GLY A 425 -20.54 4.12 -1.32
C GLY A 425 -21.03 4.94 -0.12
N VAL A 426 -20.97 6.28 -0.19
CA VAL A 426 -21.43 7.19 0.87
C VAL A 426 -22.76 7.81 0.49
N VAL A 427 -23.81 7.55 1.29
CA VAL A 427 -25.14 8.16 1.11
C VAL A 427 -25.08 9.63 1.53
N ASN A 428 -25.27 10.54 0.58
CA ASN A 428 -25.03 11.97 0.74
C ASN A 428 -26.31 12.83 0.63
N SER A 429 -27.36 12.34 -0.04
CA SER A 429 -28.61 13.08 -0.24
C SER A 429 -29.79 12.16 -0.59
N VAL A 430 -30.96 12.75 -0.84
CA VAL A 430 -32.17 12.09 -1.33
C VAL A 430 -32.72 12.85 -2.55
N ASN A 431 -33.37 12.15 -3.48
CA ASN A 431 -33.85 12.70 -4.76
C ASN A 431 -35.17 13.52 -4.66
N CYS A 432 -35.59 13.92 -3.46
CA CYS A 432 -36.96 14.35 -3.21
C CYS A 432 -37.40 15.65 -3.92
N TYR A 433 -36.45 16.52 -4.30
CA TYR A 433 -36.75 17.71 -5.09
C TYR A 433 -37.11 17.36 -6.54
N SER A 434 -36.41 16.39 -7.15
CA SER A 434 -36.75 15.85 -8.46
C SER A 434 -38.12 15.17 -8.44
N ALA A 435 -38.40 14.37 -7.39
CA ALA A 435 -39.70 13.71 -7.18
C ALA A 435 -40.87 14.69 -6.97
N TYR A 436 -40.59 15.93 -6.55
CA TYR A 436 -41.58 17.02 -6.47
C TYR A 436 -41.78 17.75 -7.81
N LEU A 437 -40.73 17.84 -8.64
CA LEU A 437 -40.81 18.46 -9.97
C LEU A 437 -41.39 17.54 -11.05
N SER A 438 -41.31 16.22 -10.89
CA SER A 438 -42.09 15.27 -11.66
C SER A 438 -43.58 15.47 -11.35
N ASN A 439 -44.24 16.27 -12.19
CA ASN A 439 -45.55 16.86 -11.96
C ASN A 439 -46.71 15.85 -12.17
N VAL A 440 -46.62 14.72 -11.47
CA VAL A 440 -47.57 13.62 -11.49
C VAL A 440 -48.86 14.10 -10.82
N THR A 441 -49.84 14.47 -11.64
CA THR A 441 -51.17 14.93 -11.18
C THR A 441 -51.99 13.83 -10.53
N ASP A 442 -51.49 12.59 -10.52
CA ASP A 442 -52.06 11.47 -9.75
C ASP A 442 -51.78 11.60 -8.24
N GLN A 443 -52.43 12.59 -7.63
CA GLN A 443 -52.68 12.63 -6.18
C GLN A 443 -53.57 11.45 -5.70
N SER A 444 -53.91 10.49 -6.57
CA SER A 444 -54.86 9.41 -6.32
C SER A 444 -54.22 8.14 -5.74
N GLN A 445 -52.94 7.85 -6.04
CA GLN A 445 -52.26 6.63 -5.60
C GLN A 445 -50.75 6.85 -5.36
N GLY A 446 -50.35 6.91 -4.08
CA GLY A 446 -48.94 6.88 -3.70
C GLY A 446 -48.64 7.64 -2.41
N SER A 447 -48.74 6.97 -1.27
CA SER A 447 -48.13 7.49 -0.03
C SER A 447 -46.60 7.54 -0.16
N SER A 448 -45.96 8.52 0.48
CA SER A 448 -44.52 8.55 0.77
C SER A 448 -43.96 7.14 0.99
N ARG A 449 -43.02 6.74 0.12
CA ARG A 449 -42.33 5.45 0.21
C ARG A 449 -40.87 5.60 -0.19
N PHE A 450 -40.01 4.94 0.58
CA PHE A 450 -38.60 4.80 0.26
C PHE A 450 -38.43 3.66 -0.76
N LEU A 451 -37.83 3.95 -1.91
CA LEU A 451 -37.70 3.01 -3.04
C LEU A 451 -36.41 2.18 -2.93
N GLY A 452 -35.31 2.81 -2.50
CA GLY A 452 -34.00 2.18 -2.38
C GLY A 452 -32.84 3.17 -2.39
N THR A 453 -31.64 2.68 -2.66
CA THR A 453 -30.42 3.50 -2.83
C THR A 453 -29.84 3.33 -4.24
N ILE A 454 -29.46 4.45 -4.84
CA ILE A 454 -28.64 4.53 -6.05
C ILE A 454 -27.25 5.00 -5.61
N ASP A 455 -26.21 4.19 -5.82
CA ASP A 455 -24.82 4.57 -5.55
C ASP A 455 -24.02 4.65 -6.84
N THR A 456 -23.48 5.83 -7.13
CA THR A 456 -22.46 5.99 -8.18
C THR A 456 -21.10 5.62 -7.60
N SER A 457 -20.83 4.32 -7.49
CA SER A 457 -19.71 3.75 -6.74
C SER A 457 -18.35 4.14 -7.30
N SER A 458 -18.19 4.24 -8.63
CA SER A 458 -16.96 4.71 -9.27
C SER A 458 -17.20 5.20 -10.70
N VAL A 459 -16.49 6.26 -11.13
CA VAL A 459 -16.57 6.83 -12.49
C VAL A 459 -15.16 7.04 -13.04
N VAL A 460 -14.95 6.76 -14.32
CA VAL A 460 -13.81 7.30 -15.09
C VAL A 460 -14.33 8.10 -16.28
N ILE A 461 -13.70 9.23 -16.56
CA ILE A 461 -13.96 10.07 -17.73
C ILE A 461 -12.68 10.17 -18.54
N LEU A 462 -12.77 9.92 -19.85
CA LEU A 462 -11.74 10.12 -20.86
C LEU A 462 -12.12 11.36 -21.68
N SER A 463 -11.32 12.43 -21.61
CA SER A 463 -11.57 13.70 -22.32
C SER A 463 -10.26 14.23 -22.91
N GLY A 464 -10.27 14.66 -24.17
CA GLY A 464 -9.05 15.04 -24.90
C GLY A 464 -8.07 13.89 -25.16
N ILE A 465 -8.47 12.64 -24.86
CA ILE A 465 -7.74 11.41 -25.24
C ILE A 465 -8.30 10.82 -26.55
N LEU A 466 -9.60 10.99 -26.80
CA LEU A 466 -10.30 10.40 -27.95
C LEU A 466 -10.48 11.38 -29.12
N GLY A 467 -9.97 12.61 -29.02
CA GLY A 467 -10.16 13.68 -30.00
C GLY A 467 -10.74 14.97 -29.39
N ASP A 468 -11.01 15.94 -30.26
CA ASP A 468 -11.55 17.27 -29.96
C ASP A 468 -12.74 17.53 -30.91
N GLY A 469 -13.95 17.34 -30.39
CA GLY A 469 -15.19 17.42 -31.18
C GLY A 469 -15.56 18.82 -31.68
N THR A 470 -14.79 19.85 -31.32
CA THR A 470 -14.93 21.20 -31.89
C THR A 470 -14.35 21.32 -33.31
N LYS A 471 -13.76 20.26 -33.85
CA LYS A 471 -13.12 20.19 -35.17
C LYS A 471 -14.06 19.65 -36.25
N ASN A 472 -13.78 20.00 -37.50
CA ASN A 472 -14.55 19.64 -38.69
C ASN A 472 -13.96 18.47 -39.49
N THR A 473 -12.88 17.86 -39.02
CA THR A 473 -12.15 16.75 -39.66
C THR A 473 -12.22 15.49 -38.80
N SER A 474 -12.41 14.33 -39.43
CA SER A 474 -12.58 13.02 -38.76
C SER A 474 -11.41 12.72 -37.82
N ASP A 475 -10.17 12.90 -38.28
CA ASP A 475 -8.95 12.58 -37.52
C ASP A 475 -8.69 13.49 -36.31
N SER A 476 -9.30 14.67 -36.24
CA SER A 476 -9.18 15.56 -35.09
C SER A 476 -10.41 15.53 -34.18
N ALA A 477 -11.58 15.31 -34.76
CA ALA A 477 -12.84 15.09 -34.04
C ALA A 477 -12.85 13.76 -33.25
N LEU A 478 -12.25 12.72 -33.83
CA LEU A 478 -12.17 11.36 -33.29
C LEU A 478 -10.80 10.75 -33.66
N ASP A 479 -9.86 10.86 -32.72
CA ASP A 479 -8.43 10.57 -32.87
C ASP A 479 -8.16 9.05 -33.02
N PRO A 480 -7.55 8.58 -34.12
CA PRO A 480 -7.28 7.16 -34.31
C PRO A 480 -6.25 6.57 -33.34
N GLU A 481 -5.27 7.34 -32.86
CA GLU A 481 -4.32 6.88 -31.84
C GLU A 481 -5.01 6.78 -30.47
N GLY A 482 -5.89 7.74 -30.16
CA GLY A 482 -6.76 7.73 -28.99
C GLY A 482 -7.70 6.52 -28.93
N ILE A 483 -8.36 6.20 -30.05
CA ILE A 483 -9.21 5.01 -30.19
C ILE A 483 -8.40 3.74 -30.02
N ALA A 484 -7.23 3.63 -30.67
CA ALA A 484 -6.38 2.45 -30.61
C ALA A 484 -5.90 2.19 -29.18
N TRP A 485 -5.37 3.22 -28.49
CA TRP A 485 -4.96 3.13 -27.09
C TRP A 485 -6.11 2.70 -26.17
N TYR A 486 -7.32 3.25 -26.38
CA TYR A 486 -8.50 2.84 -25.61
C TYR A 486 -8.86 1.38 -25.89
N SER A 487 -8.83 0.94 -27.16
CA SER A 487 -9.13 -0.45 -27.53
C SER A 487 -8.11 -1.45 -26.97
N GLU A 488 -6.85 -1.06 -26.81
CA GLU A 488 -5.81 -1.89 -26.15
C GLU A 488 -5.97 -1.93 -24.62
N ASN A 489 -6.59 -0.91 -24.01
CA ASN A 489 -6.67 -0.75 -22.56
C ASN A 489 -8.07 -0.96 -21.96
N THR A 490 -9.14 -1.15 -22.75
CA THR A 490 -10.53 -1.20 -22.23
C THR A 490 -10.72 -2.25 -21.15
N ASP A 491 -10.28 -3.49 -21.34
CA ASP A 491 -10.39 -4.56 -20.34
C ASP A 491 -9.71 -4.19 -19.02
N LYS A 492 -8.55 -3.54 -19.11
CA LYS A 492 -7.77 -3.08 -17.97
C LYS A 492 -8.45 -1.90 -17.25
N VAL A 493 -9.00 -0.96 -18.02
CA VAL A 493 -9.80 0.17 -17.49
C VAL A 493 -11.04 -0.36 -16.78
N ASP A 494 -11.76 -1.32 -17.37
CA ASP A 494 -12.98 -1.90 -16.79
C ASP A 494 -12.69 -2.71 -15.52
N GLN A 495 -11.62 -3.51 -15.49
CA GLN A 495 -11.21 -4.22 -14.27
C GLN A 495 -10.72 -3.29 -13.16
N LEU A 496 -9.98 -2.21 -13.48
CA LEU A 496 -9.56 -1.21 -12.50
C LEU A 496 -10.74 -0.38 -11.97
N LEU A 497 -11.69 -0.01 -12.84
CA LEU A 497 -12.92 0.69 -12.46
C LEU A 497 -13.82 -0.19 -11.59
N LEU A 498 -13.95 -1.48 -11.92
CA LEU A 498 -14.69 -2.45 -11.10
C LEU A 498 -14.02 -2.67 -9.74
N SER A 499 -12.68 -2.80 -9.69
CA SER A 499 -11.96 -2.85 -8.41
C SER A 499 -12.24 -1.61 -7.56
N ARG A 500 -12.25 -0.42 -8.17
CA ARG A 500 -12.55 0.83 -7.48
C ARG A 500 -13.99 0.87 -6.98
N GLY A 501 -14.97 0.54 -7.82
CA GLY A 501 -16.39 0.50 -7.43
C GLY A 501 -16.69 -0.51 -6.31
N LEU A 502 -16.06 -1.69 -6.33
CA LEU A 502 -16.20 -2.70 -5.29
C LEU A 502 -15.51 -2.31 -3.97
N ILE A 503 -14.37 -1.61 -4.02
CA ILE A 503 -13.72 -1.03 -2.83
C ILE A 503 -14.60 0.05 -2.19
N LEU A 504 -15.27 0.85 -3.01
CA LEU A 504 -16.03 2.02 -2.56
C LEU A 504 -17.43 1.63 -2.07
N GLY A 505 -18.31 1.23 -2.98
CA GLY A 505 -19.72 0.92 -2.69
C GLY A 505 -20.07 -0.57 -2.63
N GLY A 506 -19.31 -1.45 -3.29
CA GLY A 506 -19.60 -2.88 -3.39
C GLY A 506 -19.16 -3.72 -2.17
N GLU A 507 -18.67 -4.93 -2.43
CA GLU A 507 -18.05 -5.80 -1.41
C GLU A 507 -16.51 -5.72 -1.51
N ARG A 508 -15.88 -5.33 -0.40
CA ARG A 508 -14.43 -5.03 -0.32
C ARG A 508 -13.59 -6.30 -0.15
N ALA A 509 -14.17 -7.41 0.30
CA ALA A 509 -13.49 -8.69 0.42
C ALA A 509 -13.10 -9.28 -0.96
N ASP A 510 -13.85 -8.92 -2.01
CA ASP A 510 -13.74 -9.48 -3.36
C ASP A 510 -12.60 -8.88 -4.21
N VAL A 511 -12.01 -7.77 -3.78
CA VAL A 511 -10.94 -7.08 -4.52
C VAL A 511 -9.58 -7.40 -3.91
N LYS A 512 -8.61 -7.76 -4.76
CA LYS A 512 -7.21 -7.95 -4.35
C LYS A 512 -6.40 -6.69 -4.60
N VAL A 513 -5.64 -6.28 -3.59
CA VAL A 513 -4.74 -5.10 -3.63
C VAL A 513 -3.31 -5.55 -3.38
N ASN A 514 -2.36 -5.00 -4.13
CA ASN A 514 -0.93 -5.27 -3.97
C ASN A 514 -0.32 -4.20 -3.07
N VAL A 515 -0.16 -4.48 -1.77
CA VAL A 515 0.49 -3.57 -0.81
C VAL A 515 2.00 -3.77 -0.87
N GLN A 516 2.75 -2.67 -0.84
CA GLN A 516 4.21 -2.69 -0.77
C GLN A 516 4.67 -2.29 0.64
N HIS A 517 5.38 -3.19 1.32
CA HIS A 517 5.96 -2.94 2.64
C HIS A 517 7.47 -3.08 2.64
N ASN A 518 8.15 -2.21 3.38
CA ASN A 518 9.62 -2.21 3.49
C ASN A 518 10.05 -3.04 4.70
N GLU A 519 10.67 -4.20 4.45
CA GLU A 519 11.29 -5.00 5.52
C GLU A 519 12.75 -4.60 5.71
N ALA A 520 13.22 -4.60 6.97
CA ALA A 520 14.63 -4.43 7.27
C ALA A 520 15.43 -5.60 6.66
N ALA A 521 16.52 -5.29 5.95
CA ALA A 521 17.33 -6.27 5.23
C ALA A 521 18.82 -6.13 5.54
N ILE A 522 19.58 -7.22 5.38
CA ILE A 522 21.03 -7.30 5.60
C ILE A 522 21.74 -7.60 4.27
N SER A 523 22.93 -7.03 4.07
CA SER A 523 23.80 -7.31 2.92
C SER A 523 24.73 -8.51 3.18
N TYR A 524 25.25 -9.12 2.12
CA TYR A 524 26.20 -10.24 2.28
C TYR A 524 27.50 -9.80 2.97
N LEU A 525 27.95 -8.55 2.78
CA LEU A 525 29.06 -7.98 3.56
C LEU A 525 28.72 -7.89 5.05
N GLN A 526 27.55 -7.33 5.41
CA GLN A 526 27.12 -7.25 6.82
C GLN A 526 27.01 -8.64 7.44
N LEU A 527 26.47 -9.64 6.72
CA LEU A 527 26.38 -11.03 7.19
C LEU A 527 27.75 -11.67 7.42
N LEU A 528 28.70 -11.46 6.51
CA LEU A 528 30.09 -11.91 6.68
C LEU A 528 30.74 -11.25 7.89
N LEU A 529 30.53 -9.95 8.09
CA LEU A 529 31.01 -9.22 9.26
C LEU A 529 30.38 -9.75 10.55
N ILE A 530 29.06 -9.98 10.60
CA ILE A 530 28.38 -10.56 11.78
C ILE A 530 29.00 -11.89 12.22
N LEU A 531 29.40 -12.74 11.27
CA LEU A 531 29.99 -14.07 11.51
C LEU A 531 31.50 -14.06 11.82
N LEU A 532 32.19 -12.95 11.57
CA LEU A 532 33.65 -12.84 11.73
C LEU A 532 34.08 -12.81 13.21
N PRO A 533 33.41 -12.09 14.14
CA PRO A 533 33.66 -12.19 15.57
C PRO A 533 33.48 -13.59 16.18
N PRO A 534 32.38 -14.35 15.98
CA PRO A 534 32.28 -15.70 16.52
C PRO A 534 33.31 -16.66 15.91
N PHE A 535 33.71 -16.48 14.64
CA PHE A 535 34.84 -17.22 14.07
C PHE A 535 36.15 -16.93 14.82
N PHE A 536 36.48 -15.66 15.07
CA PHE A 536 37.65 -15.31 15.89
C PHE A 536 37.55 -15.78 17.35
N ALA A 537 36.36 -15.84 17.93
CA ALA A 537 36.15 -16.38 19.27
C ALA A 537 36.55 -17.87 19.32
N ILE A 538 36.14 -18.66 18.33
CA ILE A 538 36.53 -20.08 18.20
C ILE A 538 38.04 -20.22 18.01
N VAL A 539 38.66 -19.39 17.16
CA VAL A 539 40.12 -19.42 16.93
C VAL A 539 40.92 -19.09 18.18
N ILE A 540 40.57 -18.01 18.90
CA ILE A 540 41.26 -17.63 20.15
C ILE A 540 41.04 -18.69 21.22
N LEU A 541 39.81 -19.21 21.36
CA LEU A 541 39.49 -20.29 22.29
C LEU A 541 40.37 -21.52 22.00
N ALA A 542 40.47 -21.96 20.75
CA ALA A 542 41.33 -23.08 20.35
C ALA A 542 42.83 -22.83 20.60
N ILE A 543 43.31 -21.59 20.44
CA ILE A 543 44.69 -21.19 20.80
C ILE A 543 44.89 -21.30 22.32
N THR A 544 43.97 -20.77 23.13
CA THR A 544 44.08 -20.79 24.60
C THR A 544 43.87 -22.17 25.22
N PHE A 545 43.18 -23.10 24.55
CA PHE A 545 43.17 -24.52 24.94
C PHE A 545 44.48 -25.25 24.60
N ARG A 546 45.19 -24.84 23.54
CA ARG A 546 46.52 -25.39 23.19
C ARG A 546 47.66 -24.77 24.00
N GLN A 547 47.50 -23.54 24.46
CA GLN A 547 48.46 -22.80 25.28
C GLN A 547 47.70 -22.19 26.47
N PRO A 548 47.47 -22.98 27.54
CA PRO A 548 46.73 -22.51 28.71
C PRO A 548 47.46 -21.34 29.39
N MET A 549 46.74 -20.26 29.66
CA MET A 549 47.29 -19.10 30.35
C MET A 549 47.54 -19.44 31.82
N SER A 550 48.82 -19.50 32.23
CA SER A 550 49.17 -19.49 33.65
C SER A 550 49.27 -18.05 34.14
N TYR A 551 48.17 -17.52 34.68
CA TYR A 551 48.07 -16.12 35.12
C TYR A 551 49.07 -15.73 36.22
N TYR A 552 49.80 -16.69 36.79
CA TYR A 552 50.63 -16.50 37.97
C TYR A 552 52.14 -16.46 37.70
N ASN A 553 52.67 -17.01 36.61
CA ASN A 553 54.12 -17.19 36.42
C ASN A 553 54.97 -15.90 36.49
N SER A 554 54.41 -14.71 36.22
CA SER A 554 55.06 -13.40 36.41
C SER A 554 54.33 -12.47 37.40
N SER A 555 53.54 -13.05 38.31
CA SER A 555 52.76 -12.31 39.32
C SER A 555 53.54 -12.08 40.63
N PHE A 556 53.11 -11.08 41.42
CA PHE A 556 53.63 -10.85 42.77
C PHE A 556 53.47 -12.09 43.67
N PHE A 557 52.37 -12.85 43.54
CA PHE A 557 52.17 -14.08 44.33
C PHE A 557 53.12 -15.21 43.93
N ALA A 558 53.56 -15.31 42.66
CA ALA A 558 54.60 -16.27 42.29
C ALA A 558 55.99 -15.82 42.74
N ALA A 559 56.30 -14.51 42.69
CA ALA A 559 57.51 -13.99 43.29
C ALA A 559 57.57 -14.28 44.80
N VAL A 560 56.49 -14.01 45.54
CA VAL A 560 56.36 -14.34 46.96
C VAL A 560 56.49 -15.85 47.19
N CYS A 561 55.71 -16.69 46.50
CA CYS A 561 55.75 -18.15 46.65
C CYS A 561 57.14 -18.75 46.35
N ALA A 562 57.86 -18.21 45.35
CA ALA A 562 59.24 -18.60 45.05
C ALA A 562 60.25 -18.16 46.13
N THR A 563 59.99 -17.06 46.85
CA THR A 563 60.81 -16.60 47.98
C THR A 563 60.46 -17.24 49.32
N THR A 564 59.23 -17.74 49.51
CA THR A 564 58.75 -18.28 50.81
C THR A 564 58.69 -19.81 50.86
N HIS A 565 58.97 -20.52 49.77
CA HIS A 565 59.08 -21.99 49.74
C HIS A 565 57.87 -22.79 50.32
N VAL A 566 56.68 -22.19 50.35
CA VAL A 566 55.46 -22.74 51.01
C VAL A 566 54.96 -24.06 50.41
N ALA A 567 55.52 -24.54 49.30
CA ALA A 567 55.23 -25.85 48.73
C ALA A 567 56.48 -26.60 48.26
N ASN A 568 56.52 -27.91 48.54
CA ASN A 568 57.56 -28.85 48.06
C ASN A 568 57.49 -29.17 46.55
N THR A 569 56.79 -28.36 45.76
CA THR A 569 56.63 -28.52 44.29
C THR A 569 57.14 -27.26 43.58
N SER A 570 57.78 -27.44 42.42
CA SER A 570 58.39 -26.32 41.69
C SER A 570 57.35 -25.28 41.26
N CYS A 571 57.49 -24.05 41.78
CA CYS A 571 56.52 -22.97 41.63
C CYS A 571 56.22 -22.58 40.16
N GLU A 572 57.10 -22.94 39.23
CA GLU A 572 56.97 -22.74 37.78
C GLU A 572 55.68 -23.30 37.15
N LYS A 573 54.99 -24.23 37.84
CA LYS A 573 53.83 -24.98 37.30
C LYS A 573 52.54 -24.81 38.13
N VAL A 574 52.46 -23.81 38.99
CA VAL A 574 51.25 -23.54 39.77
C VAL A 574 50.22 -22.80 38.91
N GLY A 575 49.09 -23.45 38.63
CA GLY A 575 47.95 -22.85 37.95
C GLY A 575 47.12 -21.93 38.86
N ASN A 576 45.79 -21.97 38.74
CA ASN A 576 44.93 -21.20 39.65
C ASN A 576 45.12 -21.66 41.11
N ILE A 577 45.70 -20.79 41.93
CA ILE A 577 45.75 -20.94 43.38
C ILE A 577 44.33 -20.72 43.92
N HIS A 578 43.67 -21.80 44.32
CA HIS A 578 42.28 -21.76 44.82
C HIS A 578 42.14 -21.23 46.26
N GLN A 579 43.25 -21.15 47.00
CA GLN A 579 43.36 -20.56 48.33
C GLN A 579 44.64 -19.71 48.38
N PRO A 580 44.56 -18.37 48.26
CA PRO A 580 45.74 -17.53 48.41
C PRO A 580 46.26 -17.61 49.86
N PRO A 581 47.58 -17.66 50.09
CA PRO A 581 48.12 -17.66 51.45
C PRO A 581 47.86 -16.32 52.13
N ASP A 582 47.46 -16.35 53.41
CA ASP A 582 47.24 -15.15 54.21
C ASP A 582 48.57 -14.40 54.45
N ILE A 583 48.57 -13.09 54.20
CA ILE A 583 49.70 -12.20 54.43
C ILE A 583 49.30 -11.18 55.49
N ILE A 584 50.00 -11.19 56.62
CA ILE A 584 49.69 -10.34 57.77
C ILE A 584 50.68 -9.16 57.82
N LEU A 585 50.14 -7.95 57.83
CA LEU A 585 50.90 -6.73 58.14
C LEU A 585 51.06 -6.62 59.66
N LYS A 586 52.30 -6.77 60.14
CA LYS A 586 52.67 -6.63 61.57
C LYS A 586 53.54 -5.38 61.71
N SER A 587 53.21 -4.43 62.58
CA SER A 587 54.07 -3.26 62.87
C SER A 587 54.91 -3.51 64.13
N LYS A 588 56.19 -3.13 64.08
CA LYS A 588 57.10 -3.15 65.24
C LYS A 588 57.86 -1.82 65.27
N GLY A 589 57.45 -0.92 66.16
CA GLY A 589 57.93 0.45 66.17
C GLY A 589 57.53 1.22 64.90
N THR A 590 58.49 1.94 64.32
CA THR A 590 58.35 2.74 63.08
C THR A 590 58.43 1.91 61.80
N HIS A 591 58.47 0.58 61.88
CA HIS A 591 58.60 -0.32 60.72
C HIS A 591 57.38 -1.23 60.58
N VAL A 592 56.98 -1.46 59.34
CA VAL A 592 55.86 -2.34 58.95
C VAL A 592 56.43 -3.53 58.21
N PHE A 593 56.12 -4.72 58.69
CA PHE A 593 56.62 -5.99 58.19
C PHE A 593 55.49 -6.74 57.50
N LEU A 594 55.81 -7.28 56.31
CA LEU A 594 54.97 -8.26 55.62
C LEU A 594 55.45 -9.64 56.03
N GLY A 595 54.57 -10.48 56.56
CA GLY A 595 54.92 -11.83 56.97
C GLY A 595 53.75 -12.81 56.91
N THR A 596 54.09 -14.10 56.98
CA THR A 596 53.12 -15.20 57.10
C THR A 596 52.51 -15.25 58.51
N PRO A 597 51.44 -16.04 58.74
CA PRO A 597 50.92 -16.29 60.08
C PRO A 597 52.01 -16.82 61.01
N ASP A 598 52.80 -17.78 60.51
CA ASP A 598 53.86 -18.53 61.20
C ASP A 598 55.11 -17.71 61.54
N GLY A 599 55.22 -16.48 61.02
CA GLY A 599 56.15 -15.46 61.53
C GLY A 599 57.36 -15.13 60.66
N GLU A 600 57.54 -15.78 59.52
CA GLU A 600 58.62 -15.44 58.58
C GLU A 600 58.41 -14.06 57.95
N ILE A 601 59.49 -13.28 57.86
CA ILE A 601 59.49 -11.88 57.38
C ILE A 601 59.87 -11.86 55.90
N ILE A 602 58.96 -11.39 55.05
CA ILE A 602 59.12 -11.40 53.59
C ILE A 602 59.92 -10.18 53.10
N THR A 603 59.78 -9.02 53.77
CA THR A 603 60.61 -7.83 53.51
C THR A 603 60.51 -6.81 54.65
N ILE A 604 61.47 -5.88 54.71
CA ILE A 604 61.52 -4.75 55.64
C ILE A 604 61.43 -3.46 54.82
N VAL A 605 60.55 -2.53 55.20
CA VAL A 605 60.45 -1.20 54.56
C VAL A 605 60.65 -0.12 55.63
N GLY A 606 61.85 0.47 55.62
CA GLY A 606 62.30 1.54 56.50
C GLY A 606 63.66 2.05 56.02
N GLN A 607 64.07 3.25 56.45
CA GLN A 607 65.39 3.79 56.14
C GLN A 607 66.36 3.40 57.27
N GLU A 608 67.45 2.73 56.94
CA GLU A 608 68.43 2.24 57.92
C GLU A 608 69.18 3.38 58.62
N GLN A 609 69.48 3.16 59.90
CA GLN A 609 70.47 3.94 60.65
C GLN A 609 71.14 2.97 61.65
N ASP A 610 72.44 2.73 61.47
CA ASP A 610 73.18 1.64 62.12
C ASP A 610 73.20 1.72 63.65
N THR A 611 73.09 0.56 64.32
CA THR A 611 73.89 0.26 65.53
C THR A 611 73.89 -1.25 65.82
N ASP A 612 75.07 -1.86 65.83
CA ASP A 612 75.30 -3.19 66.41
C ASP A 612 75.22 -3.14 67.94
N GLU A 613 74.65 -4.19 68.59
CA GLU A 613 75.36 -5.01 69.58
C GLU A 613 74.53 -6.22 70.09
N LEU A 614 75.08 -7.42 69.85
CA LEU A 614 75.25 -8.56 70.78
C LEU A 614 74.25 -8.82 71.94
N VAL A 615 73.75 -10.08 72.03
CA VAL A 615 74.17 -11.11 73.03
C VAL A 615 73.30 -12.40 72.93
N HIS A 616 73.90 -13.58 73.17
CA HIS A 616 73.28 -14.92 73.28
C HIS A 616 72.50 -15.14 74.60
N VAL A 617 71.65 -16.19 74.66
CA VAL A 617 71.80 -17.37 75.57
C VAL A 617 70.62 -18.35 75.39
N ASP A 618 70.87 -19.62 75.68
CA ASP A 618 70.07 -20.81 75.35
C ASP A 618 69.10 -21.29 76.48
N GLU A 619 68.60 -22.51 76.29
CA GLU A 619 68.00 -23.49 77.24
C GLU A 619 66.46 -23.68 77.29
N GLU A 620 66.08 -24.94 77.03
CA GLU A 620 64.78 -25.59 77.29
C GLU A 620 64.68 -26.05 78.79
N PRO A 621 63.70 -26.90 79.18
CA PRO A 621 62.24 -26.74 79.20
C PRO A 621 61.70 -26.93 80.64
N LEU A 622 60.37 -26.96 80.87
CA LEU A 622 59.76 -27.88 81.87
C LEU A 622 58.22 -28.04 81.78
N LEU A 623 57.74 -29.10 82.41
CA LEU A 623 56.38 -29.67 82.40
C LEU A 623 55.41 -29.02 83.41
N SER A 624 54.11 -29.09 83.13
CA SER A 624 53.11 -29.54 84.13
C SER A 624 51.82 -30.08 83.49
N ASN A 625 51.22 -31.11 84.09
CA ASN A 625 49.91 -31.68 83.72
C ASN A 625 48.76 -30.82 84.34
N THR A 626 47.45 -31.12 84.33
CA THR A 626 46.72 -32.42 84.30
C THR A 626 45.21 -32.19 84.03
N GLU A 627 44.52 -33.18 83.44
CA GLU A 627 43.18 -33.76 83.78
C GLU A 627 41.97 -32.89 84.27
N SER A 628 40.68 -33.23 84.06
CA SER A 628 40.03 -34.46 83.54
C SER A 628 38.60 -34.26 82.97
N ASP A 629 38.22 -35.18 82.05
CA ASP A 629 36.94 -35.92 81.91
C ASP A 629 35.51 -35.31 81.79
N GLN A 630 34.84 -35.75 80.69
CA GLN A 630 33.52 -36.45 80.60
C GLN A 630 32.17 -35.71 80.85
N SER A 631 31.03 -36.10 80.24
CA SER A 631 30.73 -36.97 79.07
C SER A 631 29.25 -36.84 78.62
N LEU A 632 28.90 -37.39 77.43
CA LEU A 632 27.57 -37.90 76.98
C LEU A 632 26.31 -36.97 77.10
N GLY A 633 25.40 -36.83 76.13
CA GLY A 633 25.17 -37.38 74.78
C GLY A 633 24.08 -36.52 74.08
N GLU A 634 23.19 -36.94 73.16
CA GLU A 634 23.03 -38.16 72.34
C GLU A 634 22.08 -37.84 71.14
N LYS A 635 21.19 -38.75 70.69
CA LYS A 635 20.13 -38.52 69.66
C LYS A 635 18.95 -39.49 69.86
N PRO A 636 17.68 -39.04 69.71
CA PRO A 636 16.85 -39.48 68.55
C PRO A 636 15.75 -38.47 68.11
N VAL A 637 14.81 -38.67 67.16
CA VAL A 637 14.71 -39.30 65.80
C VAL A 637 13.34 -38.82 65.16
N ASN A 638 13.26 -38.71 63.81
CA ASN A 638 12.07 -38.61 62.92
C ASN A 638 11.10 -37.39 62.90
N ASP A 639 10.92 -36.87 61.67
CA ASP A 639 9.69 -36.70 60.85
C ASP A 639 8.37 -36.11 61.39
N VAL A 640 7.80 -35.18 60.59
CA VAL A 640 6.45 -35.31 59.96
C VAL A 640 6.30 -34.28 58.82
N GLU A 641 5.50 -34.60 57.79
CA GLU A 641 5.21 -33.73 56.64
C GLU A 641 4.20 -32.59 56.95
N ALA A 642 4.35 -31.46 56.26
CA ALA A 642 3.23 -30.68 55.71
C ALA A 642 3.74 -29.66 54.68
N GLY A 643 3.06 -29.49 53.55
CA GLY A 643 3.36 -28.46 52.57
C GLY A 643 2.14 -27.62 52.19
N LEU A 644 2.38 -26.37 51.78
CA LEU A 644 1.61 -25.50 50.86
C LEU A 644 2.36 -24.14 50.89
N ALA A 645 2.90 -23.60 49.78
CA ALA A 645 2.18 -22.79 48.78
C ALA A 645 1.42 -21.60 49.43
N THR A 646 1.71 -20.33 49.12
CA THR A 646 1.74 -19.71 47.77
C THR A 646 2.32 -18.27 47.78
N ARG A 647 2.48 -17.66 46.59
CA ARG A 647 2.68 -16.22 46.28
C ARG A 647 4.05 -15.63 46.65
N THR A 648 4.94 -15.35 45.68
CA THR A 648 4.94 -14.22 44.72
C THR A 648 5.06 -12.84 45.36
N TYR A 649 6.26 -12.27 45.31
CA TYR A 649 6.59 -11.32 44.23
C TYR A 649 7.81 -11.85 43.46
#